data_AF-A0A9R0XKK8-F1
#
_entry.id   AF-A0A9R0XKK8-F1
#
_cell.length_a   1.000
_cell.length_b   1.000
_cell.length_c   1.000
_cell.angle_alpha   90.00
_cell.angle_beta   90.00
_cell.angle_gamma   90.00
#
_symmetry.space_group_name_H-M   'P 1'
#
loop_
_entity.id
_entity.type
_entity.pdbx_description
1 polymer ?
#
loop_
_entity_poly.entity_id
_entity_poly.type
_entity_poly.pdbx_seq_one_letter_code
_entity_poly.pdbx_strand_id
1 'polypeptide(L)'
;MAAIARGSVREVRASDVEAAGLAAADAGPFLAALRSAVGGHGDATAAWAAVVAAGVLRPDHPHALHQLVYYSVYAGWDHAGRGPPPYWFPSPIDCKQTNLGRVMEENGPKLLGASYKDPISSFGLFHKFAVENQEVYWKIVLKELSIKFLQEPMSILDASDKSKKGGTWFPGAVLNIAECCLLPRPSQNRTDESTAIVWRDEGFDDDPVNRMSLKELRTQVMTVANALDTMFQKGDRIAIDMPMTCNAVIIYLAIILGGFVVVSIADSFAPQEIGTRMRVAKAKAIFTQDFIIRGGKKFPLYSCVMKGTSCKAIVIPATGDFLGVTLRNGDMSWKDFLSRAAGRSSMYSPVYQPADALINILFSSGTTGEPKAIPWTQLCPIRCGADTWANLDVRPKDISCLPTNLGWVMGPIQLFACFLNGATLALYHGSPLGRGFCKFVQDAHVSALGSVPSLVKLWKAGNHTKGLDWTKIRVLATTGEASDIDDNLWLSSRTCYKPIVECCGGTELASSFIQGSLLQPQVFGAFSGASMSTGFVILDEQGNPYQLRRHGDIIQRTVGGYYVVLGRADDTMNLGGIKTSSVEIERVCNGADEGLLETAAVSVKPSGGGPEQLAILAVRKDRSATYDANLLKAKFQRAIQKNLNPLFRVSYVKVVPEFPRTASNKLLRRVLRDQLKHEHANHSKL
;
A
#
# COMPACT_ATOMS: atom_id res chain seq x y z
N MET A 1 -2.42 9.21 -23.62
CA MET A 1 -2.48 9.96 -24.90
C MET A 1 -1.29 9.50 -25.74
N ALA A 2 -1.52 8.67 -26.76
CA ALA A 2 -0.50 8.06 -27.61
C ALA A 2 -0.08 8.95 -28.81
N ALA A 3 -0.24 10.27 -28.71
CA ALA A 3 -0.28 11.17 -29.87
C ALA A 3 1.09 11.68 -30.38
N ILE A 4 2.22 11.20 -29.85
CA ILE A 4 3.56 11.73 -30.24
C ILE A 4 4.44 10.68 -30.94
N ALA A 5 4.15 9.37 -30.83
CA ALA A 5 4.97 8.35 -31.50
C ALA A 5 4.61 8.29 -33.00
N ARG A 6 5.48 8.82 -33.87
CA ARG A 6 5.30 8.84 -35.33
C ARG A 6 5.78 7.57 -36.04
N GLY A 7 6.36 6.61 -35.33
CA GLY A 7 6.97 5.41 -35.91
C GLY A 7 8.12 4.88 -35.08
N SER A 8 9.06 4.18 -35.74
CA SER A 8 10.23 3.56 -35.11
C SER A 8 11.12 4.60 -34.42
N VAL A 9 11.82 4.22 -33.34
CA VAL A 9 12.82 5.08 -32.66
C VAL A 9 13.89 5.62 -33.61
N ARG A 10 14.18 4.91 -34.72
CA ARG A 10 15.14 5.35 -35.75
C ARG A 10 14.62 6.50 -36.61
N GLU A 11 13.31 6.72 -36.63
CA GLU A 11 12.63 7.74 -37.44
C GLU A 11 12.43 9.06 -36.69
N VAL A 12 12.73 9.10 -35.39
CA VAL A 12 12.61 10.28 -34.54
C VAL A 12 13.54 11.40 -35.04
N ARG A 13 12.98 12.60 -35.25
CA ARG A 13 13.66 13.78 -35.80
C ARG A 13 13.82 14.88 -34.74
N ALA A 14 14.65 15.88 -35.05
CA ALA A 14 14.89 17.04 -34.17
C ALA A 14 13.57 17.75 -33.82
N SER A 15 12.71 17.95 -34.82
CA SER A 15 11.38 18.54 -34.64
C SER A 15 10.50 17.77 -33.65
N ASP A 16 10.64 16.45 -33.56
CA ASP A 16 9.81 15.62 -32.68
C ASP A 16 10.27 15.73 -31.22
N VAL A 17 11.58 15.74 -30.98
CA VAL A 17 12.14 15.93 -29.63
C VAL A 17 11.97 17.36 -29.13
N GLU A 18 12.02 18.35 -30.03
CA GLU A 18 11.68 19.75 -29.73
C GLU A 18 10.19 19.91 -29.37
N ALA A 19 9.29 19.30 -30.15
CA ALA A 19 7.86 19.25 -29.84
C ALA A 19 7.57 18.54 -28.51
N ALA A 20 8.43 17.60 -28.11
CA ALA A 20 8.38 16.93 -26.81
C ALA A 20 8.97 17.78 -25.66
N GLY A 21 9.38 19.02 -25.93
CA GLY A 21 9.82 20.01 -24.94
C GLY A 21 11.32 20.09 -24.70
N LEU A 22 12.14 19.38 -25.48
CA LEU A 22 13.59 19.51 -25.42
C LEU A 22 14.03 20.82 -26.09
N ALA A 23 15.03 21.51 -25.54
CA ALA A 23 15.55 22.73 -26.16
C ALA A 23 16.21 22.41 -27.51
N ALA A 24 16.05 23.28 -28.52
CA ALA A 24 16.59 23.07 -29.87
C ALA A 24 18.12 22.86 -29.88
N ALA A 25 18.84 23.53 -28.97
CA ALA A 25 20.28 23.35 -28.82
C ALA A 25 20.68 21.93 -28.34
N ASP A 26 19.79 21.25 -27.61
CA ASP A 26 20.03 19.91 -27.06
C ASP A 26 19.53 18.80 -28.00
N ALA A 27 18.70 19.11 -29.00
CA ALA A 27 18.06 18.14 -29.88
C ALA A 27 19.06 17.30 -30.69
N GLY A 28 20.08 17.95 -31.29
CA GLY A 28 21.12 17.27 -32.06
C GLY A 28 21.95 16.29 -31.22
N PRO A 29 22.58 16.74 -30.11
CA PRO A 29 23.30 15.86 -29.19
C PRO A 29 22.46 14.72 -28.63
N PHE A 30 21.21 14.99 -28.26
CA PHE A 30 20.28 13.97 -27.77
C PHE A 30 20.01 12.88 -28.82
N LEU A 31 19.73 13.27 -30.07
CA LEU A 31 19.48 12.32 -31.15
C LEU A 31 20.73 11.50 -31.50
N ALA A 32 21.92 12.08 -31.43
CA ALA A 32 23.16 11.35 -31.61
C ALA A 32 23.32 10.27 -30.53
N ALA A 33 23.10 10.62 -29.27
CA ALA A 33 23.14 9.68 -28.15
C ALA A 33 22.06 8.58 -28.28
N LEU A 34 20.83 8.95 -28.64
CA LEU A 34 19.73 8.02 -28.85
C LEU A 34 20.03 7.02 -29.98
N ARG A 35 20.50 7.52 -31.13
CA ARG A 35 20.88 6.68 -32.29
C ARG A 35 22.05 5.77 -31.96
N SER A 36 23.03 6.25 -31.22
CA SER A 36 24.16 5.42 -30.76
C SER A 36 23.69 4.31 -29.83
N ALA A 37 22.77 4.58 -28.90
CA ALA A 37 22.26 3.59 -27.97
C ALA A 37 21.42 2.49 -28.67
N VAL A 38 20.63 2.84 -29.67
CA VAL A 38 19.79 1.87 -30.41
C VAL A 38 20.49 1.23 -31.61
N GLY A 39 21.60 1.81 -32.08
CA GLY A 39 22.36 1.47 -33.27
C GLY A 39 23.17 0.18 -33.13
N GLY A 40 22.47 -0.95 -33.03
CA GLY A 40 23.08 -2.27 -32.85
C GLY A 40 22.10 -3.33 -32.38
N HIS A 41 20.89 -2.93 -31.96
CA HIS A 41 19.88 -3.84 -31.44
C HIS A 41 18.72 -3.98 -32.43
N GLY A 42 18.41 -5.23 -32.81
CA GLY A 42 17.25 -5.59 -33.63
C GLY A 42 15.98 -5.86 -32.81
N ASP A 43 16.12 -6.13 -31.51
CA ASP A 43 15.00 -6.36 -30.59
C ASP A 43 14.72 -5.11 -29.73
N ALA A 44 13.44 -4.80 -29.56
CA ALA A 44 12.99 -3.61 -28.84
C ALA A 44 13.37 -3.62 -27.35
N THR A 45 13.41 -4.78 -26.70
CA THR A 45 13.80 -4.86 -25.28
C THR A 45 15.28 -4.54 -25.09
N ALA A 46 16.13 -5.04 -25.98
CA ALA A 46 17.55 -4.73 -25.99
C ALA A 46 17.81 -3.25 -26.31
N ALA A 47 17.08 -2.68 -27.27
CA ALA A 47 17.16 -1.26 -27.61
C ALA A 47 16.75 -0.36 -26.42
N TRP A 48 15.64 -0.68 -25.74
CA TRP A 48 15.21 0.06 -24.55
C TRP A 48 16.22 -0.06 -23.41
N ALA A 49 16.71 -1.27 -23.12
CA ALA A 49 17.72 -1.49 -22.10
C ALA A 49 18.99 -0.67 -22.37
N ALA A 50 19.44 -0.58 -23.62
CA ALA A 50 20.59 0.22 -24.02
C ALA A 50 20.34 1.73 -23.84
N VAL A 51 19.14 2.23 -24.19
CA VAL A 51 18.75 3.64 -23.96
C VAL A 51 18.83 4.01 -22.48
N VAL A 52 18.30 3.14 -21.61
CA VAL A 52 18.33 3.34 -20.15
C VAL A 52 19.75 3.25 -19.61
N ALA A 53 20.52 2.24 -20.02
CA ALA A 53 21.90 2.03 -19.56
C ALA A 53 22.84 3.17 -19.96
N ALA A 54 22.65 3.72 -21.17
CA ALA A 54 23.43 4.86 -21.66
C ALA A 54 23.02 6.20 -21.04
N GLY A 55 21.97 6.25 -20.21
CA GLY A 55 21.51 7.48 -19.56
C GLY A 55 21.02 8.54 -20.55
N VAL A 56 20.53 8.13 -21.73
CA VAL A 56 20.08 9.04 -22.79
C VAL A 56 18.95 9.96 -22.28
N LEU A 57 18.04 9.38 -21.50
CA LEU A 57 16.92 10.07 -20.87
C LEU A 57 17.26 10.37 -19.40
N ARG A 58 17.24 11.65 -19.03
CA ARG A 58 17.55 12.12 -17.68
C ARG A 58 16.29 12.47 -16.89
N PRO A 59 16.32 12.41 -15.54
CA PRO A 59 15.18 12.81 -14.72
C PRO A 59 14.73 14.26 -14.91
N ASP A 60 15.57 15.19 -15.37
CA ASP A 60 15.17 16.57 -15.63
C ASP A 60 14.43 16.77 -16.96
N HIS A 61 14.48 15.77 -17.86
CA HIS A 61 13.82 15.85 -19.16
C HIS A 61 12.28 15.90 -19.04
N PRO A 62 11.59 16.59 -19.97
CA PRO A 62 10.13 16.63 -20.02
C PRO A 62 9.54 15.24 -20.20
N HIS A 63 8.44 14.95 -19.51
CA HIS A 63 7.77 13.65 -19.60
C HIS A 63 7.39 13.24 -21.03
N ALA A 64 6.98 14.20 -21.86
CA ALA A 64 6.65 13.95 -23.27
C ALA A 64 7.85 13.37 -24.06
N LEU A 65 9.08 13.74 -23.71
CA LEU A 65 10.30 13.18 -24.33
C LEU A 65 10.50 11.72 -23.92
N HIS A 66 10.26 11.39 -22.65
CA HIS A 66 10.28 10.00 -22.17
C HIS A 66 9.22 9.15 -22.88
N GLN A 67 8.01 9.67 -23.06
CA GLN A 67 6.92 9.00 -23.79
C GLN A 67 7.31 8.78 -25.26
N LEU A 68 7.80 9.81 -25.95
CA LEU A 68 8.24 9.70 -27.34
C LEU A 68 9.25 8.56 -27.52
N VAL A 69 10.32 8.54 -26.72
CA VAL A 69 11.35 7.50 -26.87
C VAL A 69 10.81 6.11 -26.51
N TYR A 70 10.12 5.96 -25.37
CA TYR A 70 9.60 4.66 -24.94
C TYR A 70 8.64 4.05 -25.99
N TYR A 71 7.66 4.84 -26.45
CA TYR A 71 6.70 4.36 -27.43
C TYR A 71 7.30 4.15 -28.82
N SER A 72 8.29 4.96 -29.22
CA SER A 72 8.98 4.73 -30.50
C SER A 72 9.90 3.50 -30.48
N VAL A 73 10.51 3.15 -29.34
CA VAL A 73 11.27 1.90 -29.19
C VAL A 73 10.34 0.69 -29.31
N TYR A 74 9.15 0.78 -28.72
CA TYR A 74 8.14 -0.30 -28.75
C TYR A 74 7.08 -0.16 -29.84
N ALA A 75 7.27 0.70 -30.85
CA ALA A 75 6.23 0.99 -31.85
C ALA A 75 5.76 -0.26 -32.64
N GLY A 76 6.65 -1.23 -32.86
CA GLY A 76 6.36 -2.51 -33.51
C GLY A 76 6.18 -3.68 -32.54
N TRP A 77 5.94 -3.43 -31.26
CA TRP A 77 5.84 -4.49 -30.24
C TRP A 77 4.57 -5.33 -30.42
N ASP A 78 4.73 -6.64 -30.57
CA ASP A 78 3.62 -7.59 -30.62
C ASP A 78 3.05 -7.85 -29.22
N HIS A 79 2.08 -7.02 -28.82
CA HIS A 79 1.39 -7.17 -27.54
C HIS A 79 0.63 -8.50 -27.42
N ALA A 80 0.13 -9.06 -28.52
CA ALA A 80 -0.67 -10.28 -28.51
C ALA A 80 0.21 -11.52 -28.31
N GLY A 81 1.34 -11.60 -29.02
CA GLY A 81 2.27 -12.73 -28.96
C GLY A 81 3.37 -12.61 -27.91
N ARG A 82 3.68 -11.40 -27.40
CA ARG A 82 4.75 -11.19 -26.39
C ARG A 82 4.25 -10.64 -25.05
N GLY A 83 2.99 -10.26 -24.95
CA GLY A 83 2.45 -9.59 -23.77
C GLY A 83 2.89 -8.14 -23.65
N PRO A 84 2.75 -7.51 -22.48
CA PRO A 84 3.07 -6.10 -22.31
C PRO A 84 4.60 -5.84 -22.28
N PRO A 85 5.09 -4.71 -22.84
CA PRO A 85 6.51 -4.47 -23.04
C PRO A 85 7.26 -4.19 -21.71
N PRO A 86 8.35 -4.92 -21.42
CA PRO A 86 9.14 -4.69 -20.21
C PRO A 86 9.93 -3.38 -20.29
N TYR A 87 10.08 -2.70 -19.17
CA TYR A 87 10.86 -1.44 -19.11
C TYR A 87 12.08 -1.55 -18.20
N TRP A 88 12.11 -2.52 -17.30
CA TRP A 88 13.24 -2.76 -16.42
C TRP A 88 13.61 -4.24 -16.42
N PHE A 89 14.90 -4.51 -16.35
CA PHE A 89 15.47 -5.85 -16.40
C PHE A 89 16.42 -6.07 -15.23
N PRO A 90 16.39 -7.25 -14.58
CA PRO A 90 17.34 -7.58 -13.54
C PRO A 90 18.74 -7.72 -14.12
N SER A 91 19.70 -7.05 -13.50
CA SER A 91 21.12 -7.19 -13.82
C SER A 91 21.65 -8.55 -13.33
N PRO A 92 22.36 -9.34 -14.16
CA PRO A 92 22.97 -10.60 -13.73
C PRO A 92 23.97 -10.49 -12.57
N ILE A 93 24.48 -9.28 -12.33
CA ILE A 93 25.41 -8.97 -11.24
C ILE A 93 24.63 -8.52 -10.00
N ASP A 94 23.74 -7.54 -10.15
CA ASP A 94 23.03 -6.95 -9.01
C ASP A 94 21.98 -7.89 -8.42
N CYS A 95 21.41 -8.78 -9.24
CA CYS A 95 20.42 -9.76 -8.78
C CYS A 95 20.97 -10.61 -7.64
N LYS A 96 22.25 -11.01 -7.71
CA LYS A 96 22.97 -11.80 -6.69
C LYS A 96 23.12 -11.05 -5.37
N GLN A 97 23.05 -9.72 -5.40
CA GLN A 97 23.17 -8.86 -4.23
C GLN A 97 21.82 -8.53 -3.59
N THR A 98 20.71 -8.86 -4.24
CA THR A 98 19.39 -8.80 -3.60
C THR A 98 19.30 -9.82 -2.48
N ASN A 99 18.46 -9.56 -1.48
CA ASN A 99 18.18 -10.48 -0.38
C ASN A 99 17.84 -11.90 -0.88
N LEU A 100 16.88 -12.01 -1.79
CA LEU A 100 16.49 -13.30 -2.36
C LEU A 100 17.58 -13.90 -3.23
N GLY A 101 18.30 -13.08 -4.02
CA GLY A 101 19.40 -13.55 -4.84
C GLY A 101 20.57 -14.13 -4.04
N ARG A 102 20.94 -13.50 -2.91
CA ARG A 102 21.97 -14.06 -2.01
C ARG A 102 21.55 -15.42 -1.46
N VAL A 103 20.31 -15.53 -0.99
CA VAL A 103 19.75 -16.79 -0.50
C VAL A 103 19.73 -17.86 -1.59
N MET A 104 19.37 -17.50 -2.82
CA MET A 104 19.39 -18.40 -3.96
C MET A 104 20.82 -18.85 -4.32
N GLU A 105 21.81 -17.96 -4.28
CA GLU A 105 23.22 -18.35 -4.51
C GLU A 105 23.74 -19.31 -3.42
N GLU A 106 23.40 -19.06 -2.17
CA GLU A 106 23.87 -19.86 -1.03
C GLU A 106 23.18 -21.24 -0.93
N ASN A 107 21.90 -21.32 -1.27
CA ASN A 107 21.07 -22.50 -1.03
C ASN A 107 20.62 -23.20 -2.32
N GLY A 108 20.49 -22.46 -3.43
CA GLY A 108 20.01 -22.97 -4.71
C GLY A 108 20.72 -24.24 -5.20
N PRO A 109 22.06 -24.32 -5.19
CA PRO A 109 22.77 -25.54 -5.60
C PRO A 109 22.41 -26.77 -4.75
N LYS A 110 22.10 -26.56 -3.46
CA LYS A 110 21.71 -27.65 -2.53
C LYS A 110 20.24 -28.02 -2.69
N LEU A 111 19.37 -27.04 -2.90
CA LEU A 111 17.92 -27.22 -2.94
C LEU A 111 17.40 -27.69 -4.30
N LEU A 112 17.99 -27.20 -5.39
CA LEU A 112 17.56 -27.49 -6.77
C LEU A 112 18.58 -28.34 -7.55
N GLY A 113 19.74 -28.64 -6.97
CA GLY A 113 20.79 -29.44 -7.59
C GLY A 113 21.29 -28.84 -8.91
N ALA A 114 21.50 -29.70 -9.91
CA ALA A 114 21.94 -29.30 -11.25
C ALA A 114 20.94 -28.40 -12.02
N SER A 115 19.71 -28.25 -11.52
CA SER A 115 18.72 -27.34 -12.11
C SER A 115 18.95 -25.88 -11.71
N TYR A 116 19.74 -25.62 -10.66
CA TYR A 116 20.15 -24.26 -10.31
C TYR A 116 21.22 -23.76 -11.26
N LYS A 117 21.03 -22.53 -11.77
CA LYS A 117 21.98 -21.86 -12.67
C LYS A 117 22.39 -20.51 -12.11
N ASP A 118 21.41 -19.64 -11.90
CA ASP A 118 21.58 -18.30 -11.33
C ASP A 118 20.24 -17.80 -10.78
N PRO A 119 20.22 -16.72 -9.98
CA PRO A 119 18.99 -16.22 -9.37
C PRO A 119 17.88 -15.82 -10.36
N ILE A 120 18.21 -15.36 -11.57
CA ILE A 120 17.21 -14.90 -12.54
C ILE A 120 16.58 -16.12 -13.23
N SER A 121 17.43 -16.99 -13.81
CA SER A 121 16.96 -18.12 -14.61
C SER A 121 16.35 -19.24 -13.76
N SER A 122 16.76 -19.37 -12.49
CA SER A 122 16.22 -20.35 -11.55
C SER A 122 15.07 -19.82 -10.67
N PHE A 123 14.67 -18.55 -10.79
CA PHE A 123 13.65 -17.94 -9.94
C PHE A 123 12.34 -18.75 -9.92
N GLY A 124 11.83 -19.17 -11.08
CA GLY A 124 10.57 -19.93 -11.17
C GLY A 124 10.64 -21.29 -10.46
N LEU A 125 11.77 -22.00 -10.57
CA LEU A 125 11.98 -23.27 -9.87
C LEU A 125 12.11 -23.06 -8.36
N PHE A 126 12.82 -22.01 -7.94
CA PHE A 126 12.97 -21.68 -6.52
C PHE A 126 11.65 -21.23 -5.88
N HIS A 127 10.83 -20.45 -6.60
CA HIS A 127 9.48 -20.08 -6.14
C HIS A 127 8.61 -21.32 -5.94
N LYS A 128 8.59 -22.23 -6.92
CA LYS A 128 7.86 -23.50 -6.81
C LYS A 128 8.35 -24.30 -5.60
N PHE A 129 9.67 -24.42 -5.42
CA PHE A 129 10.26 -25.08 -4.25
C PHE A 129 9.79 -24.44 -2.95
N ALA A 130 9.80 -23.10 -2.85
CA ALA A 130 9.39 -22.38 -1.64
C ALA A 130 7.92 -22.64 -1.26
N VAL A 131 7.04 -22.75 -2.26
CA VAL A 131 5.61 -23.07 -2.05
C VAL A 131 5.43 -24.53 -1.59
N GLU A 132 6.17 -25.47 -2.18
CA GLU A 132 6.04 -26.91 -1.89
C GLU A 132 6.80 -27.33 -0.61
N ASN A 133 7.84 -26.59 -0.20
CA ASN A 133 8.75 -26.94 0.89
C ASN A 133 8.82 -25.83 1.95
N GLN A 134 7.65 -25.47 2.50
CA GLN A 134 7.48 -24.37 3.44
C GLN A 134 8.36 -24.51 4.69
N GLU A 135 8.54 -25.73 5.21
CA GLU A 135 9.39 -26.01 6.37
C GLU A 135 10.84 -25.55 6.16
N VAL A 136 11.36 -25.69 4.93
CA VAL A 136 12.72 -25.29 4.58
C VAL A 136 12.79 -23.80 4.30
N TYR A 137 11.89 -23.29 3.45
CA TYR A 137 11.91 -21.89 3.04
C TYR A 137 11.74 -20.92 4.21
N TRP A 138 10.77 -21.17 5.09
CA TRP A 138 10.53 -20.27 6.22
C TRP A 138 11.67 -20.32 7.25
N LYS A 139 12.35 -21.45 7.45
CA LYS A 139 13.56 -21.50 8.29
C LYS A 139 14.68 -20.63 7.74
N ILE A 140 14.79 -20.48 6.42
CA ILE A 140 15.75 -19.56 5.80
C ILE A 140 15.31 -18.12 6.09
N VAL A 141 14.07 -17.77 5.77
CA VAL A 141 13.53 -16.41 5.95
C VAL A 141 13.61 -15.94 7.41
N LEU A 142 13.29 -16.80 8.38
CA LEU A 142 13.33 -16.45 9.81
C LEU A 142 14.73 -16.07 10.30
N LYS A 143 15.79 -16.62 9.69
CA LYS A 143 17.18 -16.23 10.00
C LYS A 143 17.52 -14.84 9.48
N GLU A 144 16.85 -14.41 8.42
CA GLU A 144 17.09 -13.12 7.77
C GLU A 144 16.32 -11.97 8.45
N LEU A 145 15.18 -12.26 9.06
CA LEU A 145 14.34 -11.30 9.78
C LEU A 145 14.76 -11.13 11.25
N SER A 146 14.42 -9.98 11.85
CA SER A 146 14.66 -9.67 13.28
C SER A 146 13.71 -10.47 14.18
N ILE A 147 13.68 -11.80 14.10
CA ILE A 147 12.76 -12.63 14.90
C ILE A 147 13.49 -13.24 16.08
N LYS A 148 12.90 -13.11 17.26
CA LYS A 148 13.36 -13.72 18.50
C LYS A 148 12.20 -14.46 19.14
N PHE A 149 12.36 -15.76 19.28
CA PHE A 149 11.44 -16.60 20.04
C PHE A 149 11.92 -16.71 21.49
N LEU A 150 10.98 -16.65 22.44
CA LEU A 150 11.22 -17.14 23.80
C LEU A 150 11.19 -18.67 23.81
N GLN A 151 10.25 -19.23 23.06
CA GLN A 151 10.16 -20.66 22.76
C GLN A 151 10.05 -20.83 21.26
N GLU A 152 11.01 -21.53 20.67
CA GLU A 152 11.05 -21.84 19.23
C GLU A 152 9.84 -22.69 18.80
N PRO A 153 9.35 -22.53 17.56
CA PRO A 153 8.32 -23.42 17.01
C PRO A 153 8.81 -24.86 16.91
N MET A 154 7.92 -25.83 17.16
CA MET A 154 8.22 -27.26 16.96
C MET A 154 8.39 -27.62 15.47
N SER A 155 7.66 -26.93 14.60
CA SER A 155 7.75 -26.98 13.13
C SER A 155 7.23 -25.66 12.55
N ILE A 156 7.43 -25.40 11.26
CA ILE A 156 6.86 -24.20 10.61
C ILE A 156 5.35 -24.33 10.45
N LEU A 157 4.89 -25.49 9.99
CA LEU A 157 3.48 -25.77 9.75
C LEU A 157 3.15 -27.20 10.20
N ASP A 158 2.15 -27.31 11.08
CA ASP A 158 1.51 -28.58 11.41
C ASP A 158 0.14 -28.69 10.72
N ALA A 159 0.06 -29.59 9.74
CA ALA A 159 -1.15 -29.90 8.98
C ALA A 159 -1.76 -31.27 9.35
N SER A 160 -1.41 -31.82 10.51
CA SER A 160 -1.95 -33.10 11.02
C SER A 160 -3.43 -32.98 11.37
N ASP A 161 -3.84 -31.87 12.01
CA ASP A 161 -5.23 -31.56 12.33
C ASP A 161 -6.02 -31.13 11.09
N LYS A 162 -6.78 -32.06 10.52
CA LYS A 162 -7.61 -31.82 9.32
C LYS A 162 -8.81 -30.90 9.56
N SER A 163 -9.17 -30.61 10.81
CA SER A 163 -10.23 -29.62 11.10
C SER A 163 -9.76 -28.19 10.81
N LYS A 164 -8.45 -27.93 10.92
CA LYS A 164 -7.82 -26.67 10.59
C LYS A 164 -7.38 -26.66 9.13
N LYS A 165 -8.25 -26.17 8.24
CA LYS A 165 -8.03 -26.14 6.78
C LYS A 165 -6.72 -25.45 6.31
N GLY A 166 -6.04 -24.68 7.16
CA GLY A 166 -4.74 -24.05 6.89
C GLY A 166 -3.59 -24.55 7.76
N GLY A 167 -3.80 -25.61 8.55
CA GLY A 167 -2.87 -26.07 9.58
C GLY A 167 -2.69 -25.09 10.74
N THR A 168 -1.79 -25.45 11.66
CA THR A 168 -1.30 -24.58 12.72
C THR A 168 0.11 -24.14 12.34
N TRP A 169 0.29 -22.84 12.12
CA TRP A 169 1.59 -22.24 11.84
C TRP A 169 2.34 -21.98 13.15
N PHE A 170 3.63 -22.32 13.20
CA PHE A 170 4.53 -22.15 14.35
C PHE A 170 3.98 -22.76 15.67
N PRO A 171 3.54 -24.04 15.68
CA PRO A 171 3.02 -24.69 16.88
C PRO A 171 4.03 -24.65 18.02
N GLY A 172 3.56 -24.24 19.21
CA GLY A 172 4.37 -24.11 20.42
C GLY A 172 5.27 -22.87 20.48
N ALA A 173 5.32 -22.06 19.43
CA ALA A 173 6.13 -20.85 19.45
C ALA A 173 5.56 -19.78 20.39
N VAL A 174 6.43 -19.18 21.18
CA VAL A 174 6.12 -18.08 22.09
C VAL A 174 7.08 -16.93 21.82
N LEU A 175 6.55 -15.74 21.58
CA LEU A 175 7.32 -14.54 21.25
C LEU A 175 6.58 -13.25 21.63
N ASN A 176 7.26 -12.12 21.45
CA ASN A 176 6.63 -10.81 21.37
C ASN A 176 7.14 -10.09 20.12
N ILE A 177 6.27 -9.90 19.13
CA ILE A 177 6.65 -9.34 17.84
C ILE A 177 7.01 -7.84 17.90
N ALA A 178 6.55 -7.12 18.93
CA ALA A 178 6.98 -5.74 19.16
C ALA A 178 8.41 -5.69 19.74
N GLU A 179 8.79 -6.63 20.62
CA GLU A 179 10.19 -6.78 21.06
C GLU A 179 11.11 -6.99 19.85
N CYS A 180 10.73 -7.91 18.95
CA CYS A 180 11.45 -8.18 17.70
C CYS A 180 11.75 -6.91 16.87
N CYS A 181 10.83 -5.94 16.85
CA CYS A 181 11.02 -4.66 16.16
C CYS A 181 12.06 -3.75 16.83
N LEU A 182 12.22 -3.86 18.14
CA LEU A 182 13.00 -2.94 19.00
C LEU A 182 14.41 -3.43 19.31
N LEU A 183 14.77 -4.65 18.90
CA LEU A 183 16.07 -5.23 19.18
C LEU A 183 17.15 -4.74 18.21
N PRO A 184 18.37 -4.42 18.70
CA PRO A 184 19.51 -4.24 17.82
C PRO A 184 19.86 -5.57 17.14
N ARG A 185 20.52 -5.48 15.97
CA ARG A 185 21.15 -6.61 15.29
C ARG A 185 22.55 -6.21 14.83
N PRO A 186 23.57 -6.33 15.70
CA PRO A 186 24.94 -5.94 15.38
C PRO A 186 25.51 -6.67 14.16
N SER A 187 25.11 -7.93 13.92
CA SER A 187 25.49 -8.70 12.72
C SER A 187 25.06 -8.06 11.40
N GLN A 188 24.08 -7.16 11.42
CA GLN A 188 23.60 -6.38 10.28
C GLN A 188 23.90 -4.88 10.43
N ASN A 189 24.84 -4.51 11.30
CA ASN A 189 25.19 -3.13 11.63
C ASN A 189 24.02 -2.28 12.19
N ARG A 190 22.99 -2.92 12.76
CA ARG A 190 21.90 -2.23 13.46
C ARG A 190 22.20 -2.20 14.96
N THR A 191 22.46 -1.02 15.49
CA THR A 191 22.78 -0.77 16.90
C THR A 191 21.70 0.10 17.55
N ASP A 192 21.81 0.31 18.85
CA ASP A 192 20.94 1.22 19.61
C ASP A 192 20.97 2.67 19.07
N GLU A 193 22.09 3.09 18.47
CA GLU A 193 22.27 4.43 17.90
C GLU A 193 21.83 4.52 16.43
N SER A 194 21.43 3.41 15.82
CA SER A 194 20.90 3.42 14.45
C SER A 194 19.58 4.20 14.41
N THR A 195 19.37 5.01 13.36
CA THR A 195 18.09 5.70 13.16
C THR A 195 16.99 4.66 12.96
N ALA A 196 15.95 4.72 13.79
CA ALA A 196 14.76 3.89 13.65
C ALA A 196 13.66 4.62 12.88
N ILE A 197 13.46 5.91 13.16
CA ILE A 197 12.44 6.74 12.51
C ILE A 197 13.09 8.04 12.02
N VAL A 198 12.76 8.45 10.79
CA VAL A 198 13.05 9.77 10.24
C VAL A 198 11.72 10.43 9.88
N TRP A 199 11.53 11.70 10.23
CA TRP A 199 10.26 12.37 9.92
C TRP A 199 10.39 13.86 9.68
N ARG A 200 9.34 14.45 9.12
CA ARG A 200 9.15 15.89 9.01
C ARG A 200 7.66 16.22 9.08
N ASP A 201 7.35 17.35 9.73
CA ASP A 201 6.01 17.90 9.79
C ASP A 201 5.71 18.77 8.56
N GLU A 202 4.47 18.72 8.06
CA GLU A 202 4.03 19.58 6.96
C GLU A 202 4.18 21.07 7.34
N GLY A 203 4.74 21.87 6.43
CA GLY A 203 5.00 23.29 6.64
C GLY A 203 6.43 23.62 7.07
N PHE A 204 7.25 22.62 7.39
CA PHE A 204 8.66 22.77 7.77
C PHE A 204 9.60 22.27 6.67
N ASP A 205 9.25 22.56 5.42
CA ASP A 205 9.91 21.98 4.23
C ASP A 205 11.41 22.35 4.14
N ASP A 206 11.80 23.50 4.69
CA ASP A 206 13.17 24.03 4.69
C ASP A 206 14.00 23.60 5.91
N ASP A 207 13.37 22.99 6.93
CA ASP A 207 14.05 22.51 8.13
C ASP A 207 14.69 21.13 7.90
N PRO A 208 15.77 20.78 8.59
CA PRO A 208 16.31 19.42 8.55
C PRO A 208 15.26 18.36 8.93
N VAL A 209 15.41 17.15 8.39
CA VAL A 209 14.58 16.02 8.84
C VAL A 209 14.90 15.66 10.28
N ASN A 210 13.87 15.35 11.07
CA ASN A 210 14.02 14.86 12.42
C ASN A 210 14.38 13.38 12.43
N ARG A 211 15.05 12.92 13.49
CA ARG A 211 15.52 11.53 13.64
C ARG A 211 15.27 11.04 15.07
N MET A 212 14.96 9.75 15.17
CA MET A 212 14.82 9.02 16.43
C MET A 212 15.65 7.75 16.34
N SER A 213 16.55 7.54 17.29
CA SER A 213 17.36 6.33 17.38
C SER A 213 16.52 5.12 17.82
N LEU A 214 17.04 3.92 17.59
CA LEU A 214 16.42 2.68 18.07
C LEU A 214 16.28 2.67 19.59
N LYS A 215 17.28 3.19 20.31
CA LYS A 215 17.26 3.33 21.76
C LYS A 215 16.13 4.26 22.23
N GLU A 216 16.01 5.44 21.61
CA GLU A 216 14.96 6.40 21.94
C GLU A 216 13.57 5.83 21.68
N LEU A 217 13.38 5.17 20.53
CA LEU A 217 12.13 4.48 20.20
C LEU A 217 11.80 3.42 21.26
N ARG A 218 12.77 2.56 21.59
CA ARG A 218 12.59 1.50 22.59
C ARG A 218 12.24 2.08 23.95
N THR A 219 12.94 3.11 24.41
CA THR A 219 12.67 3.78 25.69
C THR A 219 11.25 4.35 25.72
N GLN A 220 10.82 5.07 24.69
CA GLN A 220 9.46 5.64 24.64
C GLN A 220 8.38 4.55 24.60
N VAL A 221 8.59 3.47 23.84
CA VAL A 221 7.68 2.32 23.80
C VAL A 221 7.55 1.67 25.19
N MET A 222 8.67 1.48 25.90
CA MET A 222 8.66 0.95 27.26
C MET A 222 7.96 1.86 28.26
N THR A 223 8.12 3.19 28.15
CA THR A 223 7.39 4.17 28.98
C THR A 223 5.89 4.08 28.74
N VAL A 224 5.44 4.01 27.49
CA VAL A 224 4.01 3.89 27.16
C VAL A 224 3.45 2.56 27.64
N ALA A 225 4.18 1.46 27.49
CA ALA A 225 3.76 0.14 28.00
C ALA A 225 3.62 0.14 29.53
N ASN A 226 4.55 0.78 30.24
CA ASN A 226 4.46 1.00 31.69
C ASN A 226 3.22 1.80 32.09
N ALA A 227 2.88 2.87 31.36
CA ALA A 227 1.70 3.67 31.64
C ALA A 227 0.40 2.86 31.41
N LEU A 228 0.34 2.08 30.32
CA LEU A 228 -0.79 1.19 30.02
C LEU A 228 -1.08 0.20 31.15
N ASP A 229 -0.05 -0.38 31.75
CA ASP A 229 -0.18 -1.37 32.84
C ASP A 229 -0.80 -0.81 34.12
N THR A 230 -0.80 0.52 34.29
CA THR A 230 -1.47 1.15 35.44
C THR A 230 -2.98 1.30 35.25
N MET A 231 -3.48 1.03 34.03
CA MET A 231 -4.85 1.38 33.64
C MET A 231 -5.63 0.22 33.03
N PHE A 232 -4.95 -0.74 32.40
CA PHE A 232 -5.56 -1.77 31.59
C PHE A 232 -5.05 -3.16 31.95
N GLN A 233 -5.81 -4.19 31.56
CA GLN A 233 -5.45 -5.59 31.75
C GLN A 233 -4.96 -6.20 30.43
N LYS A 234 -4.06 -7.18 30.52
CA LYS A 234 -3.53 -7.89 29.35
C LYS A 234 -4.68 -8.47 28.51
N GLY A 235 -4.57 -8.35 27.19
CA GLY A 235 -5.62 -8.71 26.24
C GLY A 235 -6.70 -7.64 26.04
N ASP A 236 -6.66 -6.52 26.78
CA ASP A 236 -7.56 -5.39 26.51
C ASP A 236 -7.33 -4.82 25.11
N ARG A 237 -8.43 -4.42 24.46
CA ARG A 237 -8.42 -3.83 23.13
C ARG A 237 -8.34 -2.33 23.26
N ILE A 238 -7.32 -1.73 22.65
CA ILE A 238 -7.05 -0.29 22.73
C ILE A 238 -6.96 0.26 21.31
N ALA A 239 -7.84 1.21 21.00
CA ALA A 239 -7.92 1.77 19.68
C ALA A 239 -6.89 2.88 19.45
N ILE A 240 -6.51 3.04 18.18
CA ILE A 240 -5.72 4.17 17.69
C ILE A 240 -6.51 4.78 16.54
N ASP A 241 -6.86 6.06 16.68
CA ASP A 241 -7.51 6.88 15.66
C ASP A 241 -6.79 8.24 15.61
N MET A 242 -5.70 8.28 14.84
CA MET A 242 -4.86 9.47 14.59
C MET A 242 -3.93 9.25 13.39
N PRO A 243 -3.40 10.33 12.80
CA PRO A 243 -2.32 10.26 11.82
C PRO A 243 -1.14 9.39 12.29
N MET A 244 -0.49 8.71 11.35
CA MET A 244 0.68 7.86 11.65
C MET A 244 1.92 8.72 11.89
N THR A 245 1.98 9.30 13.09
CA THR A 245 3.14 10.03 13.61
C THR A 245 4.11 9.10 14.35
N CYS A 246 5.28 9.62 14.75
CA CYS A 246 6.18 8.91 15.67
C CYS A 246 5.45 8.40 16.93
N ASN A 247 4.57 9.23 17.52
CA ASN A 247 3.77 8.84 18.68
C ASN A 247 2.82 7.68 18.36
N ALA A 248 2.19 7.68 17.18
CA ALA A 248 1.32 6.59 16.76
C ALA A 248 2.10 5.25 16.64
N VAL A 249 3.32 5.29 16.09
CA VAL A 249 4.23 4.12 16.02
C VAL A 249 4.62 3.63 17.41
N ILE A 250 4.98 4.54 18.31
CA ILE A 250 5.32 4.22 19.71
C ILE A 250 4.13 3.56 20.41
N ILE A 251 2.93 4.15 20.31
CA ILE A 251 1.71 3.64 20.93
C ILE A 251 1.37 2.25 20.37
N TYR A 252 1.43 2.07 19.05
CA TYR A 252 1.14 0.80 18.39
C TYR A 252 2.04 -0.32 18.91
N LEU A 253 3.36 -0.09 18.95
CA LEU A 253 4.32 -1.06 19.48
C LEU A 253 4.17 -1.29 20.97
N ALA A 254 3.85 -0.25 21.77
CA ALA A 254 3.69 -0.37 23.22
C ALA A 254 2.47 -1.19 23.63
N ILE A 255 1.36 -1.05 22.92
CA ILE A 255 0.16 -1.87 23.11
C ILE A 255 0.52 -3.36 22.93
N ILE A 256 1.23 -3.70 21.84
CA ILE A 256 1.63 -5.07 21.54
C ILE A 256 2.71 -5.58 22.52
N LEU A 257 3.71 -4.76 22.84
CA LEU A 257 4.77 -5.10 23.80
C LEU A 257 4.18 -5.41 25.18
N GLY A 258 3.17 -4.64 25.57
CA GLY A 258 2.42 -4.82 26.80
C GLY A 258 1.42 -5.96 26.79
N GLY A 259 1.28 -6.73 25.71
CA GLY A 259 0.33 -7.85 25.63
C GLY A 259 -1.14 -7.43 25.53
N PHE A 260 -1.39 -6.20 25.08
CA PHE A 260 -2.70 -5.69 24.72
C PHE A 260 -2.94 -5.86 23.21
N VAL A 261 -4.16 -5.56 22.75
CA VAL A 261 -4.55 -5.69 21.34
C VAL A 261 -4.82 -4.33 20.75
N VAL A 262 -4.16 -3.99 19.65
CA VAL A 262 -4.43 -2.75 18.90
C VAL A 262 -5.78 -2.87 18.18
N VAL A 263 -6.55 -1.79 18.17
CA VAL A 263 -7.70 -1.63 17.27
C VAL A 263 -7.40 -0.47 16.33
N SER A 264 -7.05 -0.81 15.08
CA SER A 264 -6.61 0.17 14.10
C SER A 264 -7.82 0.81 13.40
N ILE A 265 -8.00 2.12 13.59
CA ILE A 265 -9.10 2.89 12.98
C ILE A 265 -8.49 4.01 12.14
N ALA A 266 -9.04 4.21 10.93
CA ALA A 266 -8.55 5.26 10.05
C ALA A 266 -9.06 6.62 10.53
N ASP A 267 -8.12 7.54 10.73
CA ASP A 267 -8.28 8.94 11.16
C ASP A 267 -9.16 9.81 10.24
N SER A 268 -9.59 9.27 9.10
CA SER A 268 -10.52 9.91 8.17
C SER A 268 -11.97 9.53 8.42
N PHE A 269 -12.29 8.55 9.26
CA PHE A 269 -13.67 8.10 9.42
C PHE A 269 -14.57 9.11 10.13
N ALA A 270 -15.86 9.09 9.76
CA ALA A 270 -16.89 9.85 10.45
C ALA A 270 -17.15 9.29 11.87
N PRO A 271 -17.72 10.09 12.80
CA PRO A 271 -17.92 9.68 14.19
C PRO A 271 -18.65 8.34 14.35
N GLN A 272 -19.72 8.11 13.59
CA GLN A 272 -20.50 6.87 13.66
C GLN A 272 -19.68 5.64 13.24
N GLU A 273 -18.78 5.81 12.27
CA GLU A 273 -17.92 4.73 11.76
C GLU A 273 -16.81 4.40 12.77
N ILE A 274 -16.27 5.40 13.47
CA ILE A 274 -15.37 5.21 14.63
C ILE A 274 -16.10 4.43 15.73
N GLY A 275 -17.29 4.92 16.13
CA GLY A 275 -18.11 4.30 17.18
C GLY A 275 -18.48 2.84 16.91
N THR A 276 -18.81 2.53 15.66
CA THR A 276 -19.12 1.16 15.24
C THR A 276 -17.90 0.25 15.39
N ARG A 277 -16.72 0.68 14.96
CA ARG A 277 -15.48 -0.10 15.09
C ARG A 277 -15.06 -0.30 16.54
N MET A 278 -15.18 0.73 17.37
CA MET A 278 -14.98 0.65 18.82
C MET A 278 -15.87 -0.44 19.44
N ARG A 279 -17.15 -0.46 19.08
CA ARG A 279 -18.14 -1.41 19.59
C ARG A 279 -17.88 -2.84 19.10
N VAL A 280 -17.64 -3.03 17.80
CA VAL A 280 -17.37 -4.34 17.20
C VAL A 280 -16.10 -4.97 17.77
N ALA A 281 -15.02 -4.20 17.94
CA ALA A 281 -13.78 -4.69 18.54
C ALA A 281 -13.81 -4.75 20.07
N LYS A 282 -14.87 -4.24 20.72
CA LYS A 282 -14.98 -4.13 22.18
C LYS A 282 -13.78 -3.38 22.79
N ALA A 283 -13.39 -2.27 22.15
CA ALA A 283 -12.28 -1.44 22.61
C ALA A 283 -12.62 -0.73 23.93
N LYS A 284 -11.68 -0.71 24.88
CA LYS A 284 -11.86 -0.07 26.20
C LYS A 284 -11.43 1.40 26.22
N ALA A 285 -10.48 1.76 25.38
CA ALA A 285 -9.94 3.11 25.27
C ALA A 285 -9.49 3.42 23.84
N ILE A 286 -9.23 4.69 23.56
CA ILE A 286 -8.75 5.16 22.27
C ILE A 286 -7.63 6.20 22.45
N PHE A 287 -6.52 6.02 21.74
CA PHE A 287 -5.53 7.07 21.52
C PHE A 287 -5.94 7.91 20.31
N THR A 288 -5.94 9.22 20.46
CA THR A 288 -6.29 10.16 19.39
C THR A 288 -5.51 11.47 19.52
N GLN A 289 -5.65 12.37 18.55
CA GLN A 289 -5.08 13.72 18.62
C GLN A 289 -6.16 14.77 18.81
N ASP A 290 -5.77 15.92 19.34
CA ASP A 290 -6.66 17.08 19.37
C ASP A 290 -7.10 17.48 17.94
N PHE A 291 -6.18 17.47 16.99
CA PHE A 291 -6.43 17.79 15.58
C PHE A 291 -5.65 16.95 14.59
N ILE A 292 -6.13 16.91 13.33
CA ILE A 292 -5.33 16.54 12.17
C ILE A 292 -4.90 17.82 11.47
N ILE A 293 -3.61 17.93 11.17
CA ILE A 293 -3.05 18.98 10.30
C ILE A 293 -2.75 18.35 8.95
N ARG A 294 -3.43 18.84 7.91
CA ARG A 294 -3.28 18.29 6.56
C ARG A 294 -3.62 19.32 5.50
N GLY A 295 -2.71 19.57 4.57
CA GLY A 295 -2.90 20.53 3.48
C GLY A 295 -3.04 21.96 3.99
N GLY A 296 -2.28 22.32 5.02
CA GLY A 296 -2.38 23.61 5.74
C GLY A 296 -3.69 23.83 6.50
N LYS A 297 -4.55 22.81 6.64
CA LYS A 297 -5.83 22.89 7.35
C LYS A 297 -5.83 22.06 8.62
N LYS A 298 -6.60 22.51 9.61
CA LYS A 298 -6.77 21.89 10.92
C LYS A 298 -8.17 21.27 11.03
N PHE A 299 -8.25 19.97 11.29
CA PHE A 299 -9.50 19.23 11.45
C PHE A 299 -9.66 18.72 12.90
N PRO A 300 -10.82 18.93 13.57
CA PRO A 300 -11.00 18.65 15.00
C PRO A 300 -11.23 17.16 15.28
N LEU A 301 -10.13 16.40 15.42
CA LEU A 301 -10.18 14.94 15.53
C LEU A 301 -10.75 14.47 16.87
N TYR A 302 -10.26 15.01 18.00
CA TYR A 302 -10.79 14.64 19.32
C TYR A 302 -12.31 14.85 19.40
N SER A 303 -12.80 16.00 18.94
CA SER A 303 -14.24 16.29 18.91
C SER A 303 -15.02 15.35 17.98
N CYS A 304 -14.39 14.85 16.91
CA CYS A 304 -14.98 13.84 16.02
C CYS A 304 -15.12 12.50 16.76
N VAL A 305 -14.04 12.02 17.39
CA VAL A 305 -14.00 10.79 18.18
C VAL A 305 -15.06 10.82 19.28
N MET A 306 -15.21 11.95 19.98
CA MET A 306 -16.14 12.03 21.11
C MET A 306 -17.61 11.99 20.74
N LYS A 307 -17.95 12.30 19.49
CA LYS A 307 -19.30 12.10 18.97
C LYS A 307 -19.58 10.63 18.61
N GLY A 308 -18.53 9.84 18.39
CA GLY A 308 -18.61 8.44 17.97
C GLY A 308 -18.61 7.45 19.12
N THR A 309 -17.89 7.75 20.21
CA THR A 309 -17.72 6.82 21.33
C THR A 309 -17.69 7.52 22.67
N SER A 310 -18.17 6.82 23.71
CA SER A 310 -18.07 7.25 25.10
C SER A 310 -16.85 6.69 25.83
N CYS A 311 -16.08 5.78 25.20
CA CYS A 311 -14.86 5.19 25.78
C CYS A 311 -13.84 6.26 26.19
N LYS A 312 -12.95 5.91 27.14
CA LYS A 312 -11.88 6.80 27.60
C LYS A 312 -10.92 7.14 26.44
N ALA A 313 -10.66 8.43 26.24
CA ALA A 313 -9.68 8.91 25.27
C ALA A 313 -8.39 9.35 25.96
N ILE A 314 -7.25 8.99 25.36
CA ILE A 314 -5.95 9.58 25.65
C ILE A 314 -5.57 10.47 24.46
N VAL A 315 -5.39 11.76 24.72
CA VAL A 315 -5.29 12.77 23.66
C VAL A 315 -3.88 13.32 23.56
N ILE A 316 -3.29 13.21 22.37
CA ILE A 316 -1.95 13.69 22.02
C ILE A 316 -2.08 15.06 21.32
N PRO A 317 -1.25 16.06 21.66
CA PRO A 317 -1.21 17.31 20.90
C PRO A 317 -0.73 17.05 19.45
N ALA A 318 -1.39 17.66 18.48
CA ALA A 318 -0.98 17.61 17.07
C ALA A 318 0.34 18.35 16.84
N THR A 319 0.59 19.41 17.61
CA THR A 319 1.77 20.28 17.53
C THR A 319 2.14 20.79 18.92
N GLY A 320 3.44 20.85 19.21
CA GLY A 320 3.94 21.32 20.51
C GLY A 320 3.51 20.43 21.68
N ASP A 321 3.53 20.99 22.89
CA ASP A 321 3.35 20.23 24.13
C ASP A 321 1.95 20.35 24.76
N PHE A 322 1.09 21.23 24.23
CA PHE A 322 -0.19 21.57 24.83
C PHE A 322 -1.36 21.24 23.91
N LEU A 323 -2.44 20.73 24.51
CA LEU A 323 -3.68 20.43 23.79
C LEU A 323 -4.41 21.73 23.43
N GLY A 324 -4.87 21.84 22.18
CA GLY A 324 -5.74 22.93 21.75
C GLY A 324 -7.23 22.66 21.98
N VAL A 325 -7.59 21.72 22.86
CA VAL A 325 -8.97 21.33 23.17
C VAL A 325 -9.16 21.11 24.67
N THR A 326 -10.38 21.35 25.16
CA THR A 326 -10.79 20.97 26.51
C THR A 326 -11.24 19.52 26.54
N LEU A 327 -10.68 18.74 27.46
CA LEU A 327 -11.01 17.32 27.60
C LEU A 327 -12.32 17.12 28.38
N ARG A 328 -13.10 16.12 27.96
CA ARG A 328 -14.24 15.61 28.72
C ARG A 328 -13.76 14.97 30.03
N ASN A 329 -14.58 15.05 31.07
CA ASN A 329 -14.33 14.34 32.32
C ASN A 329 -14.04 12.86 32.10
N GLY A 330 -12.91 12.41 32.63
CA GLY A 330 -12.43 11.04 32.52
C GLY A 330 -11.52 10.77 31.31
N ASP A 331 -11.42 11.66 30.34
CA ASP A 331 -10.35 11.62 29.32
C ASP A 331 -9.05 12.19 29.90
N MET A 332 -7.94 11.95 29.22
CA MET A 332 -6.61 12.26 29.75
C MET A 332 -5.70 12.83 28.68
N SER A 333 -4.87 13.81 29.07
CA SER A 333 -3.84 14.34 28.20
C SER A 333 -2.69 13.32 28.05
N TRP A 334 -1.94 13.41 26.96
CA TRP A 334 -0.74 12.60 26.76
C TRP A 334 0.27 12.75 27.91
N LYS A 335 0.44 13.98 28.42
CA LYS A 335 1.33 14.27 29.54
C LYS A 335 0.90 13.55 30.82
N ASP A 336 -0.37 13.64 31.17
CA ASP A 336 -0.91 12.98 32.37
C ASP A 336 -0.93 11.45 32.23
N PHE A 337 -1.10 10.96 30.99
CA PHE A 337 -0.98 9.54 30.69
C PHE A 337 0.45 9.05 30.94
N LEU A 338 1.45 9.73 30.36
CA LEU A 338 2.86 9.36 30.52
C LEU A 338 3.33 9.48 31.97
N SER A 339 2.82 10.45 32.75
CA SER A 339 3.19 10.60 34.16
C SER A 339 2.76 9.41 35.02
N ARG A 340 1.84 8.56 34.54
CA ARG A 340 1.50 7.30 35.24
C ARG A 340 2.63 6.28 35.25
N ALA A 341 3.58 6.39 34.32
CA ALA A 341 4.79 5.58 34.35
C ALA A 341 5.83 6.10 35.35
N ALA A 342 5.64 7.29 35.94
CA ALA A 342 6.58 7.86 36.89
C ALA A 342 6.78 6.94 38.10
N GLY A 343 8.03 6.76 38.53
CA GLY A 343 8.39 5.86 39.63
C GLY A 343 8.46 4.37 39.25
N ARG A 344 8.11 3.98 38.03
CA ARG A 344 8.34 2.61 37.52
C ARG A 344 9.74 2.50 36.92
N SER A 345 10.22 1.26 36.79
CA SER A 345 11.47 0.98 36.07
C SER A 345 11.40 1.50 34.63
N SER A 346 12.49 2.12 34.16
CA SER A 346 12.64 2.51 32.75
C SER A 346 12.71 1.29 31.82
N MET A 347 13.02 0.11 32.36
CA MET A 347 12.98 -1.16 31.65
C MET A 347 11.59 -1.78 31.75
N TYR A 348 11.08 -2.29 30.63
CA TYR A 348 9.82 -3.01 30.56
C TYR A 348 10.06 -4.46 30.14
N SER A 349 9.50 -5.42 30.88
CA SER A 349 9.52 -6.83 30.50
C SER A 349 8.42 -7.12 29.48
N PRO A 350 8.75 -7.52 28.23
CA PRO A 350 7.73 -7.84 27.22
C PRO A 350 6.77 -8.92 27.70
N VAL A 351 5.50 -8.80 27.32
CA VAL A 351 4.52 -9.87 27.56
C VAL A 351 4.61 -10.87 26.41
N TYR A 352 5.22 -12.01 26.68
CA TYR A 352 5.37 -13.09 25.70
C TYR A 352 4.07 -13.89 25.58
N GLN A 353 3.66 -14.15 24.34
CA GLN A 353 2.41 -14.85 24.03
C GLN A 353 2.64 -15.87 22.92
N PRO A 354 1.74 -16.86 22.75
CA PRO A 354 1.74 -17.77 21.61
C PRO A 354 1.76 -17.03 20.27
N ALA A 355 2.27 -17.68 19.22
CA ALA A 355 2.35 -17.08 17.89
C ALA A 355 0.98 -16.76 17.26
N ASP A 356 -0.08 -17.48 17.65
CA ASP A 356 -1.45 -17.24 17.22
C ASP A 356 -2.19 -16.21 18.10
N ALA A 357 -1.53 -15.61 19.09
CA ALA A 357 -2.10 -14.56 19.90
C ALA A 357 -2.43 -13.31 19.07
N LEU A 358 -3.62 -12.75 19.31
CA LEU A 358 -4.14 -11.55 18.65
C LEU A 358 -3.34 -10.31 19.06
N ILE A 359 -2.85 -9.54 18.09
CA ILE A 359 -2.09 -8.30 18.33
C ILE A 359 -2.77 -7.04 17.76
N ASN A 360 -3.56 -7.19 16.71
CA ASN A 360 -4.22 -6.06 16.05
C ASN A 360 -5.57 -6.52 15.46
N ILE A 361 -6.54 -5.61 15.44
CA ILE A 361 -7.80 -5.74 14.71
C ILE A 361 -7.86 -4.60 13.70
N LEU A 362 -7.86 -4.98 12.42
CA LEU A 362 -8.15 -4.07 11.31
C LEU A 362 -9.59 -4.29 10.83
N PHE A 363 -10.12 -3.34 10.08
CA PHE A 363 -11.47 -3.44 9.55
C PHE A 363 -11.48 -3.40 8.03
N SER A 364 -12.35 -4.19 7.42
CA SER A 364 -12.73 -4.03 6.01
C SER A 364 -14.22 -3.74 5.90
N SER A 365 -14.59 -3.04 4.82
CA SER A 365 -15.98 -2.81 4.46
C SER A 365 -16.69 -4.14 4.20
N GLY A 366 -17.73 -4.45 4.98
CA GLY A 366 -18.50 -5.67 4.82
C GLY A 366 -19.43 -5.62 3.61
N THR A 367 -19.68 -6.76 2.97
CA THR A 367 -20.72 -6.91 1.94
C THR A 367 -22.14 -6.89 2.52
N THR A 368 -22.27 -6.85 3.85
CA THR A 368 -23.52 -7.02 4.61
C THR A 368 -23.85 -5.81 5.51
N GLY A 369 -23.13 -4.69 5.41
CA GLY A 369 -23.47 -3.42 6.07
C GLY A 369 -22.77 -3.10 7.40
N GLU A 370 -22.35 -4.08 8.21
CA GLU A 370 -21.43 -3.86 9.34
C GLU A 370 -19.96 -4.14 8.94
N PRO A 371 -18.99 -3.36 9.46
CA PRO A 371 -17.58 -3.56 9.13
C PRO A 371 -17.06 -4.89 9.68
N LYS A 372 -16.29 -5.62 8.87
CA LYS A 372 -15.70 -6.91 9.25
C LYS A 372 -14.42 -6.68 10.04
N ALA A 373 -14.38 -7.17 11.27
CA ALA A 373 -13.16 -7.21 12.07
C ALA A 373 -12.22 -8.31 11.57
N ILE A 374 -10.98 -7.95 11.25
CA ILE A 374 -9.95 -8.82 10.72
C ILE A 374 -8.84 -8.93 11.79
N PRO A 375 -8.78 -10.05 12.53
CA PRO A 375 -7.75 -10.26 13.53
C PRO A 375 -6.40 -10.55 12.88
N TRP A 376 -5.36 -9.92 13.42
CA TRP A 376 -3.96 -10.20 13.11
C TRP A 376 -3.29 -10.83 14.31
N THR A 377 -2.49 -11.86 14.07
CA THR A 377 -1.68 -12.50 15.11
C THR A 377 -0.22 -12.09 15.00
N GLN A 378 0.64 -12.62 15.86
CA GLN A 378 2.09 -12.42 15.78
C GLN A 378 2.71 -12.94 14.49
N LEU A 379 2.00 -13.79 13.73
CA LEU A 379 2.44 -14.30 12.43
C LEU A 379 2.29 -13.29 11.29
N CYS A 380 1.31 -12.38 11.38
CA CYS A 380 1.03 -11.41 10.32
C CYS A 380 2.25 -10.52 10.01
N PRO A 381 2.96 -9.96 11.01
CA PRO A 381 4.20 -9.20 10.79
C PRO A 381 5.34 -10.03 10.17
N ILE A 382 5.47 -11.30 10.53
CA ILE A 382 6.52 -12.18 9.98
C ILE A 382 6.32 -12.33 8.47
N ARG A 383 5.07 -12.55 8.05
CA ARG A 383 4.74 -12.68 6.62
C ARG A 383 5.00 -11.39 5.84
N CYS A 384 4.54 -10.24 6.34
CA CYS A 384 4.75 -8.99 5.63
C CYS A 384 6.24 -8.60 5.59
N GLY A 385 6.97 -8.85 6.68
CA GLY A 385 8.42 -8.71 6.72
C GLY A 385 9.13 -9.55 5.66
N ALA A 386 8.72 -10.81 5.50
CA ALA A 386 9.24 -11.76 4.54
C ALA A 386 9.01 -11.36 3.07
N ASP A 387 7.79 -10.97 2.70
CA ASP A 387 7.51 -10.55 1.32
C ASP A 387 8.21 -9.23 0.98
N THR A 388 8.30 -8.30 1.93
CA THR A 388 9.05 -7.05 1.72
C THR A 388 10.55 -7.30 1.60
N TRP A 389 11.09 -8.22 2.41
CA TRP A 389 12.48 -8.69 2.33
C TRP A 389 12.78 -9.33 0.98
N ALA A 390 11.91 -10.22 0.49
CA ALA A 390 12.16 -11.00 -0.72
C ALA A 390 11.89 -10.20 -2.00
N ASN A 391 10.74 -9.52 -2.09
CA ASN A 391 10.25 -8.93 -3.34
C ASN A 391 10.67 -7.48 -3.52
N LEU A 392 10.77 -6.69 -2.43
CA LEU A 392 11.25 -5.30 -2.47
C LEU A 392 12.73 -5.18 -2.09
N ASP A 393 13.33 -6.28 -1.61
CA ASP A 393 14.74 -6.32 -1.22
C ASP A 393 15.04 -5.22 -0.18
N VAL A 394 14.13 -5.01 0.78
CA VAL A 394 14.36 -4.05 1.86
C VAL A 394 15.52 -4.52 2.73
N ARG A 395 16.52 -3.65 2.90
CA ARG A 395 17.78 -3.93 3.59
C ARG A 395 17.91 -3.09 4.87
N PRO A 396 18.76 -3.48 5.83
CA PRO A 396 18.97 -2.72 7.07
C PRO A 396 19.36 -1.25 6.87
N LYS A 397 20.06 -0.93 5.78
CA LYS A 397 20.46 0.45 5.44
C LYS A 397 19.39 1.26 4.70
N ASP A 398 18.27 0.64 4.33
CA ASP A 398 17.25 1.32 3.56
C ASP A 398 16.43 2.27 4.44
N ILE A 399 16.00 3.37 3.84
CA ILE A 399 15.01 4.28 4.40
C ILE A 399 13.74 4.09 3.59
N SER A 400 12.71 3.53 4.23
CA SER A 400 11.48 3.11 3.56
C SER A 400 10.33 4.05 3.91
N CYS A 401 9.66 4.57 2.89
CA CYS A 401 8.52 5.46 3.03
C CYS A 401 7.32 4.94 2.22
N LEU A 402 6.15 4.88 2.85
CA LEU A 402 4.87 4.75 2.15
C LEU A 402 3.87 5.68 2.86
N PRO A 403 3.28 6.66 2.17
CA PRO A 403 2.33 7.57 2.78
C PRO A 403 1.00 6.86 3.07
N THR A 404 0.75 6.56 4.36
CA THR A 404 -0.43 5.85 4.86
C THR A 404 -0.70 6.23 6.32
N ASN A 405 -1.75 5.67 6.92
CA ASN A 405 -1.99 5.69 8.37
C ASN A 405 -2.09 4.25 8.93
N LEU A 406 -2.17 4.11 10.26
CA LEU A 406 -2.29 2.80 10.93
C LEU A 406 -3.65 2.13 10.76
N GLY A 407 -4.70 2.89 10.43
CA GLY A 407 -6.05 2.39 10.18
C GLY A 407 -6.19 1.60 8.87
N TRP A 408 -5.25 1.77 7.95
CA TRP A 408 -5.15 0.96 6.73
C TRP A 408 -4.06 -0.10 6.88
N VAL A 409 -4.26 -1.26 6.27
CA VAL A 409 -3.30 -2.40 6.32
C VAL A 409 -1.86 -2.01 6.00
N MET A 410 -1.65 -1.05 5.09
CA MET A 410 -0.31 -0.63 4.71
C MET A 410 0.46 0.07 5.84
N GLY A 411 -0.21 0.68 6.83
CA GLY A 411 0.48 1.29 7.98
C GLY A 411 1.21 0.24 8.83
N PRO A 412 0.49 -0.76 9.37
CA PRO A 412 1.13 -1.87 10.07
C PRO A 412 2.14 -2.63 9.21
N ILE A 413 1.84 -2.90 7.92
CA ILE A 413 2.81 -3.55 7.01
C ILE A 413 4.09 -2.75 6.94
N GLN A 414 4.02 -1.44 6.69
CA GLN A 414 5.20 -0.59 6.53
C GLN A 414 6.04 -0.56 7.82
N LEU A 415 5.40 -0.43 8.98
CA LEU A 415 6.06 -0.44 10.29
C LEU A 415 6.84 -1.75 10.50
N PHE A 416 6.16 -2.89 10.35
CA PHE A 416 6.78 -4.20 10.57
C PHE A 416 7.83 -4.53 9.51
N ALA A 417 7.56 -4.19 8.26
CA ALA A 417 8.49 -4.37 7.15
C ALA A 417 9.79 -3.61 7.38
N CYS A 418 9.74 -2.40 7.96
CA CYS A 418 10.95 -1.66 8.31
C CYS A 418 11.71 -2.36 9.45
N PHE A 419 11.08 -2.51 10.61
CA PHE A 419 11.78 -2.91 11.82
C PHE A 419 12.22 -4.38 11.83
N LEU A 420 11.46 -5.28 11.21
CA LEU A 420 11.86 -6.69 11.07
C LEU A 420 12.97 -6.89 10.02
N ASN A 421 13.13 -5.96 9.07
CA ASN A 421 14.26 -5.97 8.13
C ASN A 421 15.43 -5.07 8.57
N GLY A 422 15.29 -4.41 9.73
CA GLY A 422 16.30 -3.49 10.26
C GLY A 422 16.38 -2.14 9.55
N ALA A 423 15.46 -1.83 8.64
CA ALA A 423 15.41 -0.57 7.91
C ALA A 423 14.87 0.60 8.77
N THR A 424 15.09 1.82 8.29
CA THR A 424 14.54 3.05 8.89
C THR A 424 13.14 3.33 8.35
N LEU A 425 12.18 3.64 9.23
CA LEU A 425 10.84 4.07 8.87
C LEU A 425 10.81 5.59 8.60
N ALA A 426 10.39 6.00 7.40
CA ALA A 426 10.23 7.41 7.06
C ALA A 426 8.76 7.85 7.12
N LEU A 427 8.48 8.89 7.92
CA LEU A 427 7.14 9.42 8.16
C LEU A 427 7.05 10.89 7.72
N TYR A 428 6.04 11.23 6.92
CA TYR A 428 5.69 12.63 6.66
C TYR A 428 4.40 12.96 7.39
N HIS A 429 4.45 13.83 8.40
CA HIS A 429 3.28 14.19 9.18
C HIS A 429 2.50 15.30 8.45
N GLY A 430 1.67 14.89 7.50
CA GLY A 430 0.76 15.80 6.79
C GLY A 430 0.30 15.25 5.45
N SER A 431 -0.02 16.14 4.52
CA SER A 431 -0.57 15.78 3.22
C SER A 431 0.49 15.24 2.24
N PRO A 432 0.40 13.98 1.78
CA PRO A 432 1.35 13.44 0.80
C PRO A 432 1.07 13.91 -0.64
N LEU A 433 0.09 14.80 -0.85
CA LEU A 433 -0.39 15.15 -2.19
C LEU A 433 0.55 16.12 -2.94
N GLY A 434 1.34 16.89 -2.20
CA GLY A 434 2.04 18.06 -2.72
C GLY A 434 3.56 17.96 -2.70
N ARG A 435 4.20 19.08 -3.06
CA ARG A 435 5.65 19.22 -3.13
C ARG A 435 6.38 18.97 -1.81
N GLY A 436 5.81 19.36 -0.67
CA GLY A 436 6.45 19.17 0.64
C GLY A 436 6.79 17.71 0.93
N PHE A 437 5.87 16.79 0.61
CA PHE A 437 6.15 15.35 0.67
C PHE A 437 7.26 14.92 -0.29
N CYS A 438 7.24 15.39 -1.55
CA CYS A 438 8.27 15.02 -2.51
C CYS A 438 9.67 15.52 -2.09
N LYS A 439 9.75 16.70 -1.47
CA LYS A 439 10.98 17.25 -0.90
C LYS A 439 11.43 16.46 0.32
N PHE A 440 10.51 16.04 1.19
CA PHE A 440 10.84 15.13 2.30
C PHE A 440 11.44 13.81 1.80
N VAL A 441 10.90 13.20 0.74
CA VAL A 441 11.45 11.96 0.14
C VAL A 441 12.93 12.13 -0.24
N GLN A 442 13.30 13.27 -0.83
CA GLN A 442 14.69 13.60 -1.15
C GLN A 442 15.52 13.81 0.11
N ASP A 443 15.08 14.70 1.00
CA ASP A 443 15.87 15.15 2.16
C ASP A 443 16.05 14.05 3.21
N ALA A 444 15.08 13.13 3.31
CA ALA A 444 15.19 11.93 4.13
C ALA A 444 16.04 10.83 3.48
N HIS A 445 16.46 11.00 2.22
CA HIS A 445 17.17 10.00 1.43
C HIS A 445 16.43 8.66 1.34
N VAL A 446 15.12 8.71 1.06
CA VAL A 446 14.30 7.50 0.88
C VAL A 446 14.90 6.63 -0.23
N SER A 447 15.14 5.36 0.08
CA SER A 447 15.70 4.37 -0.86
C SER A 447 14.66 3.34 -1.32
N ALA A 448 13.59 3.14 -0.54
CA ALA A 448 12.43 2.34 -0.91
C ALA A 448 11.15 3.19 -0.76
N LEU A 449 10.51 3.52 -1.88
CA LEU A 449 9.33 4.40 -1.89
C LEU A 449 8.09 3.63 -2.35
N GLY A 450 7.14 3.44 -1.45
CA GLY A 450 5.80 2.97 -1.74
C GLY A 450 4.84 4.12 -2.08
N SER A 451 3.88 3.86 -2.96
CA SER A 451 2.86 4.82 -3.37
C SER A 451 1.55 4.13 -3.74
N VAL A 452 0.51 4.94 -3.96
CA VAL A 452 -0.73 4.53 -4.63
C VAL A 452 -0.84 5.28 -5.95
N PRO A 453 -1.37 4.66 -7.03
CA PRO A 453 -1.46 5.30 -8.36
C PRO A 453 -2.10 6.70 -8.35
N SER A 454 -3.16 6.90 -7.55
CA SER A 454 -3.76 8.22 -7.32
C SER A 454 -2.77 9.32 -6.91
N LEU A 455 -1.77 9.01 -6.07
CA LEU A 455 -0.75 9.98 -5.66
C LEU A 455 0.21 10.30 -6.79
N VAL A 456 0.66 9.29 -7.53
CA VAL A 456 1.55 9.45 -8.67
C VAL A 456 0.94 10.39 -9.71
N LYS A 457 -0.35 10.21 -10.00
CA LYS A 457 -1.11 11.08 -10.90
C LYS A 457 -1.12 12.54 -10.43
N LEU A 458 -1.29 12.78 -9.14
CA LEU A 458 -1.27 14.13 -8.55
C LEU A 458 0.13 14.76 -8.61
N TRP A 459 1.17 14.00 -8.25
CA TRP A 459 2.56 14.48 -8.32
C TRP A 459 2.98 14.83 -9.74
N LYS A 460 2.56 14.02 -10.72
CA LYS A 460 2.76 14.28 -12.15
C LYS A 460 2.04 15.54 -12.60
N ALA A 461 0.75 15.66 -12.31
CA ALA A 461 -0.07 16.81 -12.71
C ALA A 461 0.45 18.13 -12.11
N GLY A 462 0.90 18.10 -10.85
CA GLY A 462 1.47 19.26 -10.16
C GLY A 462 2.96 19.48 -10.40
N ASN A 463 3.62 18.62 -11.19
CA ASN A 463 5.08 18.59 -11.38
C ASN A 463 5.86 18.73 -10.06
N HIS A 464 5.41 18.04 -9.02
CA HIS A 464 5.86 18.25 -7.64
C HIS A 464 7.32 17.82 -7.39
N THR A 465 7.89 17.02 -8.30
CA THR A 465 9.29 16.57 -8.28
C THR A 465 10.24 17.49 -9.03
N LYS A 466 9.77 18.61 -9.61
CA LYS A 466 10.62 19.57 -10.33
C LYS A 466 11.78 20.06 -9.43
N GLY A 467 13.00 19.93 -9.94
CA GLY A 467 14.23 20.33 -9.25
C GLY A 467 14.57 19.47 -8.02
N LEU A 468 13.95 18.31 -7.86
CA LEU A 468 14.32 17.33 -6.82
C LEU A 468 15.12 16.17 -7.41
N ASP A 469 16.02 15.64 -6.61
CA ASP A 469 16.81 14.45 -6.91
C ASP A 469 16.23 13.22 -6.21
N TRP A 470 15.60 12.35 -6.99
CA TRP A 470 15.06 11.06 -6.54
C TRP A 470 15.95 9.88 -6.95
N THR A 471 17.18 10.11 -7.42
CA THR A 471 18.10 9.05 -7.88
C THR A 471 18.61 8.14 -6.75
N LYS A 472 18.43 8.53 -5.49
CA LYS A 472 18.71 7.68 -4.30
C LYS A 472 17.70 6.54 -4.12
N ILE A 473 16.51 6.65 -4.73
CA ILE A 473 15.51 5.58 -4.69
C ILE A 473 16.03 4.37 -5.47
N ARG A 474 16.13 3.22 -4.82
CA ARG A 474 16.53 1.94 -5.41
C ARG A 474 15.34 1.17 -5.97
N VAL A 475 14.22 1.20 -5.25
CA VAL A 475 13.01 0.45 -5.57
C VAL A 475 11.77 1.29 -5.29
N LEU A 476 10.83 1.23 -6.21
CA LEU A 476 9.50 1.82 -6.09
C LEU A 476 8.50 0.68 -5.85
N ALA A 477 7.43 0.96 -5.11
CA ALA A 477 6.31 0.03 -4.96
C ALA A 477 4.98 0.75 -5.18
N THR A 478 4.04 0.06 -5.82
CA THR A 478 2.68 0.57 -6.06
C THR A 478 1.68 -0.45 -5.56
N THR A 479 0.66 0.02 -4.85
CA THR A 479 -0.39 -0.83 -4.32
C THR A 479 -1.72 -0.09 -4.19
N GLY A 480 -2.76 -0.79 -3.75
CA GLY A 480 -4.10 -0.25 -3.59
C GLY A 480 -4.89 -0.20 -4.90
N GLU A 481 -4.33 0.33 -5.98
CA GLU A 481 -5.03 0.50 -7.25
C GLU A 481 -4.25 -0.12 -8.41
N ALA A 482 -4.94 -0.37 -9.53
CA ALA A 482 -4.27 -0.72 -10.77
C ALA A 482 -3.54 0.52 -11.33
N SER A 483 -2.24 0.42 -11.51
CA SER A 483 -1.42 1.51 -12.03
C SER A 483 -1.72 1.84 -13.48
N ASP A 484 -1.49 3.10 -13.84
CA ASP A 484 -1.51 3.57 -15.23
C ASP A 484 -0.09 3.51 -15.82
N ILE A 485 0.00 3.16 -17.10
CA ILE A 485 1.29 2.98 -17.79
C ILE A 485 2.06 4.30 -17.88
N ASP A 486 1.39 5.39 -18.27
CA ASP A 486 2.02 6.70 -18.44
C ASP A 486 2.41 7.31 -17.08
N ASP A 487 1.63 7.05 -16.03
CA ASP A 487 1.95 7.51 -14.67
C ASP A 487 3.15 6.74 -14.09
N ASN A 488 3.23 5.42 -14.32
CA ASN A 488 4.40 4.62 -13.94
C ASN A 488 5.65 4.98 -14.76
N LEU A 489 5.50 5.25 -16.07
CA LEU A 489 6.60 5.75 -16.89
C LEU A 489 7.12 7.09 -16.36
N TRP A 490 6.21 8.01 -15.99
CA TRP A 490 6.59 9.25 -15.34
C TRP A 490 7.35 9.00 -14.03
N LEU A 491 6.80 8.17 -13.14
CA LEU A 491 7.39 7.90 -11.83
C LEU A 491 8.79 7.29 -11.94
N SER A 492 8.93 6.22 -12.74
CA SER A 492 10.21 5.54 -12.95
C SER A 492 11.24 6.46 -13.62
N SER A 493 10.83 7.37 -14.50
CA SER A 493 11.76 8.34 -15.10
C SER A 493 12.44 9.25 -14.07
N ARG A 494 11.79 9.53 -12.92
CA ARG A 494 12.36 10.36 -11.85
C ARG A 494 13.50 9.67 -11.09
N THR A 495 13.59 8.35 -11.21
CA THR A 495 14.57 7.51 -10.51
C THR A 495 15.59 6.89 -11.45
N CYS A 496 15.67 7.35 -12.70
CA CYS A 496 16.46 6.70 -13.76
C CYS A 496 15.99 5.26 -14.05
N TYR A 497 14.67 5.09 -14.17
CA TYR A 497 13.98 3.85 -14.52
C TYR A 497 14.22 2.70 -13.54
N LYS A 498 14.31 3.00 -12.24
CA LYS A 498 14.35 1.96 -11.19
C LYS A 498 13.04 1.15 -11.18
N PRO A 499 13.09 -0.11 -10.71
CA PRO A 499 11.94 -1.00 -10.78
C PRO A 499 10.80 -0.50 -9.89
N ILE A 500 9.58 -0.58 -10.43
CA ILE A 500 8.31 -0.43 -9.75
C ILE A 500 7.79 -1.85 -9.54
N VAL A 501 7.74 -2.26 -8.27
CA VAL A 501 7.18 -3.54 -7.86
C VAL A 501 5.70 -3.32 -7.57
N GLU A 502 4.86 -3.80 -8.48
CA GLU A 502 3.40 -3.82 -8.29
C GLU A 502 3.06 -4.83 -7.18
N CYS A 503 2.21 -4.44 -6.22
CA CYS A 503 1.81 -5.26 -5.06
C CYS A 503 0.28 -5.38 -4.95
N CYS A 504 -0.24 -6.61 -5.03
CA CYS A 504 -1.67 -6.90 -4.85
C CYS A 504 -1.86 -7.82 -3.64
N GLY A 505 -2.60 -7.32 -2.66
CA GLY A 505 -2.78 -7.94 -1.35
C GLY A 505 -4.06 -7.50 -0.68
N GLY A 506 -4.14 -7.75 0.63
CA GLY A 506 -5.29 -7.33 1.41
C GLY A 506 -5.09 -7.44 2.90
N THR A 507 -5.97 -6.74 3.64
CA THR A 507 -6.04 -6.74 5.09
C THR A 507 -6.11 -8.16 5.66
N GLU A 508 -6.81 -9.07 4.96
CA GLU A 508 -7.00 -10.46 5.37
C GLU A 508 -5.74 -11.34 5.23
N LEU A 509 -4.75 -10.90 4.46
CA LEU A 509 -3.51 -11.64 4.21
C LEU A 509 -2.33 -11.08 4.99
N ALA A 510 -2.45 -9.84 5.47
CA ALA A 510 -1.34 -9.05 6.00
C ALA A 510 -0.15 -8.92 5.02
N SER A 511 -0.36 -9.20 3.74
CA SER A 511 0.68 -9.14 2.70
C SER A 511 0.05 -9.22 1.30
N SER A 512 0.90 -9.36 0.28
CA SER A 512 0.53 -9.59 -1.12
C SER A 512 0.43 -11.08 -1.43
N PHE A 513 -0.45 -11.44 -2.38
CA PHE A 513 -0.50 -12.78 -2.98
C PHE A 513 0.05 -12.77 -4.41
N ILE A 514 -0.01 -11.63 -5.08
CA ILE A 514 0.66 -11.36 -6.36
C ILE A 514 1.52 -10.12 -6.16
N GLN A 515 2.81 -10.23 -6.50
CA GLN A 515 3.78 -9.16 -6.30
C GLN A 515 4.93 -9.30 -7.30
N GLY A 516 5.43 -8.16 -7.80
CA GLY A 516 6.64 -8.14 -8.63
C GLY A 516 7.87 -8.68 -7.88
N SER A 517 8.93 -9.03 -8.62
CA SER A 517 10.19 -9.53 -8.07
C SER A 517 11.37 -8.89 -8.77
N LEU A 518 12.37 -8.45 -8.02
CA LEU A 518 13.62 -7.89 -8.57
C LEU A 518 14.49 -8.94 -9.28
N LEU A 519 14.05 -10.21 -9.35
CA LEU A 519 14.67 -11.28 -10.13
C LEU A 519 13.94 -11.54 -11.46
N GLN A 520 12.93 -10.73 -11.80
CA GLN A 520 12.17 -10.82 -13.04
C GLN A 520 12.07 -9.43 -13.71
N PRO A 521 11.99 -9.35 -15.04
CA PRO A 521 11.71 -8.08 -15.71
C PRO A 521 10.40 -7.46 -15.22
N GLN A 522 10.37 -6.12 -15.11
CA GLN A 522 9.17 -5.38 -14.70
C GLN A 522 8.49 -4.73 -15.90
N VAL A 523 7.15 -4.71 -15.84
CA VAL A 523 6.28 -4.11 -16.84
C VAL A 523 5.35 -3.13 -16.14
N PHE A 524 5.10 -1.98 -16.75
CA PHE A 524 4.20 -0.99 -16.18
C PHE A 524 2.77 -1.52 -16.05
N GLY A 525 2.20 -1.44 -14.85
CA GLY A 525 0.79 -1.81 -14.59
C GLY A 525 0.53 -3.32 -14.57
N ALA A 526 1.57 -4.15 -14.53
CA ALA A 526 1.45 -5.59 -14.47
C ALA A 526 2.42 -6.21 -13.46
N PHE A 527 2.04 -7.34 -12.89
CA PHE A 527 2.81 -8.05 -11.87
C PHE A 527 3.66 -9.14 -12.52
N SER A 528 4.94 -9.22 -12.15
CA SER A 528 5.85 -10.22 -12.71
C SER A 528 5.68 -11.64 -12.11
N GLY A 529 4.92 -11.81 -11.03
CA GLY A 529 4.77 -13.11 -10.39
C GLY A 529 3.88 -13.15 -9.14
N ALA A 530 3.84 -14.33 -8.52
CA ALA A 530 3.30 -14.53 -7.18
C ALA A 530 4.24 -13.95 -6.11
N SER A 531 3.72 -13.66 -4.91
CA SER A 531 4.60 -13.40 -3.76
C SER A 531 5.33 -14.69 -3.34
N MET A 532 6.46 -14.54 -2.64
CA MET A 532 7.23 -15.69 -2.16
C MET A 532 6.55 -16.40 -0.99
N SER A 533 5.63 -15.73 -0.28
CA SER A 533 4.87 -16.31 0.83
C SER A 533 3.61 -17.07 0.41
N THR A 534 3.23 -17.04 -0.88
CA THR A 534 1.88 -17.51 -1.31
C THR A 534 1.91 -18.29 -2.61
N GLY A 535 1.32 -19.49 -2.60
CA GLY A 535 0.87 -20.17 -3.82
C GLY A 535 -0.53 -19.69 -4.21
N PHE A 536 -0.77 -19.44 -5.51
CA PHE A 536 -2.09 -19.08 -6.02
C PHE A 536 -2.38 -19.77 -7.35
N VAL A 537 -3.68 -19.90 -7.67
CA VAL A 537 -4.16 -20.42 -8.95
C VAL A 537 -5.27 -19.50 -9.49
N ILE A 538 -5.44 -19.50 -10.80
CA ILE A 538 -6.55 -18.81 -11.48
C ILE A 538 -7.57 -19.86 -11.89
N LEU A 539 -8.83 -19.68 -11.46
CA LEU A 539 -9.94 -20.54 -11.82
C LEU A 539 -10.75 -19.91 -12.96
N ASP A 540 -11.20 -20.73 -13.90
CA ASP A 540 -12.19 -20.32 -14.91
C ASP A 540 -13.61 -20.22 -14.31
N GLU A 541 -14.59 -19.86 -15.13
CA GLU A 541 -15.99 -19.70 -14.69
C GLU A 541 -16.63 -21.03 -14.26
N GLN A 542 -16.07 -22.17 -14.69
CA GLN A 542 -16.52 -23.53 -14.38
C GLN A 542 -15.75 -24.15 -13.20
N GLY A 543 -14.91 -23.35 -12.52
CA GLY A 543 -13.84 -23.78 -11.62
C GLY A 543 -14.15 -24.99 -10.74
N ASN A 544 -13.36 -26.06 -10.96
CA ASN A 544 -13.38 -27.30 -10.19
C ASN A 544 -13.15 -27.08 -8.67
N PRO A 545 -13.69 -27.96 -7.81
CA PRO A 545 -13.70 -27.79 -6.36
C PRO A 545 -12.36 -28.19 -5.73
N TYR A 546 -11.31 -27.38 -5.93
CA TYR A 546 -10.17 -27.40 -5.01
C TYR A 546 -10.55 -26.60 -3.75
N GLN A 547 -10.11 -27.08 -2.56
CA GLN A 547 -10.27 -26.34 -1.31
C GLN A 547 -9.33 -25.12 -1.28
N LEU A 548 -9.75 -24.02 -1.91
CA LEU A 548 -8.97 -22.80 -2.04
C LEU A 548 -9.68 -21.64 -1.34
N ARG A 549 -8.89 -20.68 -0.85
CA ARG A 549 -9.42 -19.38 -0.43
C ARG A 549 -9.68 -18.52 -1.66
N ARG A 550 -10.94 -18.19 -1.92
CA ARG A 550 -11.30 -17.23 -2.98
C ARG A 550 -11.10 -15.79 -2.49
N HIS A 551 -10.23 -15.02 -3.16
CA HIS A 551 -9.94 -13.63 -2.77
C HIS A 551 -11.00 -12.62 -3.27
N GLY A 552 -11.56 -12.88 -4.45
CA GLY A 552 -12.55 -12.00 -5.09
C GLY A 552 -11.97 -10.97 -6.07
N ASP A 553 -10.72 -11.12 -6.51
CA ASP A 553 -10.15 -10.36 -7.62
C ASP A 553 -10.28 -11.13 -8.95
N ILE A 554 -10.49 -10.41 -10.04
CA ILE A 554 -10.44 -10.93 -11.41
C ILE A 554 -9.04 -10.68 -11.93
N ILE A 555 -8.36 -11.75 -12.34
CA ILE A 555 -6.96 -11.69 -12.76
C ILE A 555 -6.83 -12.31 -14.14
N GLN A 556 -6.09 -11.63 -15.01
CA GLN A 556 -5.66 -12.16 -16.30
C GLN A 556 -4.17 -12.48 -16.25
N ARG A 557 -3.79 -13.68 -16.71
CA ARG A 557 -2.40 -14.01 -17.01
C ARG A 557 -2.15 -13.68 -18.48
N THR A 558 -1.16 -12.83 -18.76
CA THR A 558 -0.80 -12.45 -20.14
C THR A 558 0.15 -13.46 -20.75
N VAL A 559 0.30 -13.39 -22.07
CA VAL A 559 1.48 -13.99 -22.73
C VAL A 559 2.74 -13.37 -22.12
N GLY A 560 3.79 -14.17 -21.94
CA GLY A 560 4.98 -13.78 -21.16
C GLY A 560 4.87 -13.97 -19.65
N GLY A 561 3.71 -14.41 -19.13
CA GLY A 561 3.58 -14.86 -17.73
C GLY A 561 3.29 -13.76 -16.70
N TYR A 562 3.09 -12.51 -17.12
CA TYR A 562 2.67 -11.42 -16.25
C TYR A 562 1.21 -11.56 -15.84
N TYR A 563 0.84 -10.90 -14.73
CA TYR A 563 -0.54 -10.84 -14.26
C TYR A 563 -1.06 -9.41 -14.33
N VAL A 564 -2.34 -9.26 -14.65
CA VAL A 564 -3.06 -7.98 -14.65
C VAL A 564 -4.31 -8.15 -13.81
N VAL A 565 -4.55 -7.22 -12.89
CA VAL A 565 -5.77 -7.17 -12.09
C VAL A 565 -6.83 -6.39 -12.85
N LEU A 566 -7.96 -7.04 -13.14
CA LEU A 566 -9.09 -6.49 -13.89
C LEU A 566 -10.18 -5.88 -12.99
N GLY A 567 -9.97 -5.91 -11.68
CA GLY A 567 -10.88 -5.37 -10.67
C GLY A 567 -11.52 -6.47 -9.81
N ARG A 568 -12.56 -6.09 -9.07
CA ARG A 568 -13.26 -6.97 -8.13
C ARG A 568 -14.33 -7.81 -8.82
N ALA A 569 -14.38 -9.09 -8.46
CA ALA A 569 -15.45 -10.01 -8.81
C ALA A 569 -16.71 -9.79 -7.95
N ASP A 570 -16.56 -9.12 -6.80
CA ASP A 570 -17.65 -8.81 -5.87
C ASP A 570 -18.09 -7.33 -5.95
N ASP A 571 -18.94 -6.95 -5.01
CA ASP A 571 -19.55 -5.62 -4.88
C ASP A 571 -18.65 -4.60 -4.14
N THR A 572 -17.37 -4.92 -3.94
CA THR A 572 -16.39 -3.98 -3.34
C THR A 572 -15.68 -3.16 -4.41
N MET A 573 -15.21 -1.98 -4.02
CA MET A 573 -14.56 -0.99 -4.87
C MET A 573 -13.28 -0.48 -4.20
N ASN A 574 -12.34 0.03 -4.99
CA ASN A 574 -11.19 0.75 -4.46
C ASN A 574 -11.21 2.21 -4.95
N LEU A 575 -11.40 3.15 -4.03
CA LEU A 575 -11.53 4.58 -4.32
C LEU A 575 -10.39 5.35 -3.66
N GLY A 576 -9.38 5.77 -4.42
CA GLY A 576 -8.24 6.52 -3.88
C GLY A 576 -7.34 5.68 -2.97
N GLY A 577 -7.18 4.38 -3.25
CA GLY A 577 -6.48 3.41 -2.42
C GLY A 577 -7.29 2.86 -1.23
N ILE A 578 -8.52 3.35 -1.01
CA ILE A 578 -9.40 2.92 0.08
C ILE A 578 -10.40 1.89 -0.42
N LYS A 579 -10.36 0.69 0.18
CA LYS A 579 -11.34 -0.38 -0.07
C LYS A 579 -12.66 -0.07 0.64
N THR A 580 -13.76 -0.05 -0.10
CA THR A 580 -15.11 0.18 0.42
C THR A 580 -16.14 -0.71 -0.28
N SER A 581 -17.27 -0.96 0.37
CA SER A 581 -18.38 -1.72 -0.22
C SER A 581 -19.37 -0.76 -0.86
N SER A 582 -19.91 -1.13 -2.02
CA SER A 582 -21.05 -0.42 -2.62
C SER A 582 -22.21 -0.27 -1.65
N VAL A 583 -22.49 -1.29 -0.83
CA VAL A 583 -23.58 -1.29 0.15
C VAL A 583 -23.41 -0.20 1.23
N GLU A 584 -22.18 0.07 1.69
CA GLU A 584 -21.93 1.13 2.68
C GLU A 584 -22.23 2.52 2.11
N ILE A 585 -21.86 2.75 0.84
CA ILE A 585 -22.14 3.99 0.11
C ILE A 585 -23.64 4.11 -0.16
N GLU A 586 -24.27 3.05 -0.67
CA GLU A 586 -25.70 3.00 -0.98
C GLU A 586 -26.54 3.29 0.26
N ARG A 587 -26.19 2.73 1.42
CA ARG A 587 -26.85 3.01 2.70
C ARG A 587 -26.87 4.51 3.02
N VAL A 588 -25.74 5.19 2.84
CA VAL A 588 -25.62 6.62 3.11
C VAL A 588 -26.36 7.46 2.07
N CYS A 589 -26.33 7.05 0.79
CA CYS A 589 -27.00 7.78 -0.28
C CYS A 589 -28.52 7.61 -0.26
N ASN A 590 -29.03 6.43 0.10
CA ASN A 590 -30.46 6.17 0.28
C ASN A 590 -31.07 7.08 1.35
N GLY A 591 -30.31 7.41 2.40
CA GLY A 591 -30.73 8.34 3.45
C GLY A 591 -30.53 9.82 3.12
N ALA A 592 -29.99 10.16 1.95
CA ALA A 592 -29.66 11.53 1.59
C ALA A 592 -30.83 12.32 0.97
N ASP A 593 -31.86 11.61 0.47
CA ASP A 593 -33.03 12.21 -0.18
C ASP A 593 -34.24 11.26 -0.09
N GLU A 594 -35.35 11.76 0.47
CA GLU A 594 -36.55 10.94 0.74
C GLU A 594 -37.29 10.47 -0.53
N GLY A 595 -37.09 11.14 -1.67
CA GLY A 595 -37.74 10.77 -2.93
C GLY A 595 -37.04 9.64 -3.68
N LEU A 596 -35.93 9.13 -3.15
CA LEU A 596 -35.22 7.97 -3.70
C LEU A 596 -35.84 6.66 -3.21
N LEU A 597 -36.02 5.74 -4.14
CA LEU A 597 -36.40 4.36 -3.84
C LEU A 597 -35.17 3.57 -3.41
N GLU A 598 -34.10 3.68 -4.19
CA GLU A 598 -32.85 2.97 -3.96
C GLU A 598 -31.70 3.58 -4.78
N THR A 599 -30.47 3.28 -4.37
CA THR A 599 -29.24 3.67 -5.05
C THR A 599 -28.36 2.45 -5.28
N ALA A 600 -27.53 2.52 -6.33
CA ALA A 600 -26.51 1.54 -6.67
C ALA A 600 -25.18 2.26 -6.84
N ALA A 601 -24.20 1.92 -6.02
CA ALA A 601 -22.87 2.48 -6.11
C ALA A 601 -21.98 1.54 -6.93
N VAL A 602 -21.32 2.08 -7.94
CA VAL A 602 -20.39 1.33 -8.79
C VAL A 602 -19.14 2.15 -9.06
N SER A 603 -18.02 1.45 -9.23
CA SER A 603 -16.77 2.06 -9.64
C SER A 603 -16.58 1.90 -11.14
N VAL A 604 -16.13 2.98 -11.79
CA VAL A 604 -15.88 3.01 -13.22
C VAL A 604 -14.44 3.41 -13.45
N LYS A 605 -13.70 2.64 -14.25
CA LYS A 605 -12.34 2.99 -14.65
C LYS A 605 -12.40 4.06 -15.77
N PRO A 606 -11.70 5.19 -15.64
CA PRO A 606 -11.64 6.19 -16.72
C PRO A 606 -11.02 5.60 -18.00
N SER A 607 -11.46 6.06 -19.18
CA SER A 607 -10.96 5.57 -20.48
C SER A 607 -9.47 5.83 -20.70
N GLY A 608 -8.91 6.88 -20.08
CA GLY A 608 -7.48 7.21 -20.12
C GLY A 608 -6.66 6.63 -18.97
N GLY A 609 -7.18 5.64 -18.23
CA GLY A 609 -6.49 5.08 -17.05
C GLY A 609 -6.56 5.97 -15.81
N GLY A 610 -5.92 5.53 -14.73
CA GLY A 610 -5.98 6.15 -13.40
C GLY A 610 -7.03 5.55 -12.45
N PRO A 611 -7.26 6.19 -11.29
CA PRO A 611 -8.04 5.62 -10.20
C PRO A 611 -9.50 5.40 -10.57
N GLU A 612 -10.13 4.40 -9.94
CA GLU A 612 -11.55 4.16 -10.14
C GLU A 612 -12.37 5.36 -9.64
N GLN A 613 -13.38 5.72 -10.42
CA GLN A 613 -14.29 6.82 -10.10
C GLN A 613 -15.60 6.28 -9.55
N LEU A 614 -16.06 6.85 -8.43
CA LEU A 614 -17.36 6.52 -7.86
C LEU A 614 -18.50 7.12 -8.70
N ALA A 615 -19.34 6.25 -9.25
CA ALA A 615 -20.60 6.58 -9.88
C ALA A 615 -21.77 6.06 -9.04
N ILE A 616 -22.79 6.88 -8.85
CA ILE A 616 -24.00 6.50 -8.12
C ILE A 616 -25.18 6.53 -9.09
N LEU A 617 -25.83 5.38 -9.27
CA LEU A 617 -27.11 5.33 -9.96
C LEU A 617 -28.23 5.39 -8.92
N ALA A 618 -29.32 6.05 -9.27
CA ALA A 618 -30.44 6.27 -8.36
C ALA A 618 -31.77 5.95 -9.06
N VAL A 619 -32.64 5.23 -8.36
CA VAL A 619 -34.03 4.98 -8.75
C VAL A 619 -34.94 5.83 -7.86
N ARG A 620 -35.95 6.46 -8.46
CA ARG A 620 -36.90 7.34 -7.79
C ARG A 620 -38.11 6.57 -7.29
N LYS A 621 -38.74 7.04 -6.20
CA LYS A 621 -40.06 6.55 -5.76
C LYS A 621 -41.15 6.97 -6.75
N ASP A 622 -41.14 8.25 -7.14
CA ASP A 622 -42.04 8.79 -8.17
C ASP A 622 -41.33 8.82 -9.53
N ARG A 623 -41.83 8.02 -10.48
CA ARG A 623 -41.28 7.92 -11.83
C ARG A 623 -41.52 9.18 -12.67
N SER A 624 -42.49 10.01 -12.29
CA SER A 624 -42.88 11.25 -13.00
C SER A 624 -42.09 12.50 -12.57
N ALA A 625 -41.50 12.50 -11.37
CA ALA A 625 -40.78 13.66 -10.82
C ALA A 625 -39.38 13.87 -11.42
N THR A 626 -39.12 14.99 -12.10
CA THR A 626 -37.79 15.32 -12.63
C THR A 626 -36.78 15.60 -11.51
N TYR A 627 -35.63 14.92 -11.53
CA TYR A 627 -34.51 15.16 -10.61
C TYR A 627 -33.31 15.73 -11.36
N ASP A 628 -32.69 16.75 -10.79
CA ASP A 628 -31.40 17.25 -11.25
C ASP A 628 -30.27 16.34 -10.73
N ALA A 629 -29.57 15.67 -11.64
CA ALA A 629 -28.45 14.80 -11.33
C ALA A 629 -27.30 15.54 -10.63
N ASN A 630 -27.09 16.84 -10.94
CA ASN A 630 -26.07 17.66 -10.28
C ASN A 630 -26.48 17.98 -8.83
N LEU A 631 -27.76 18.26 -8.59
CA LEU A 631 -28.28 18.46 -7.25
C LEU A 631 -28.17 17.18 -6.41
N LEU A 632 -28.54 16.02 -6.97
CA LEU A 632 -28.36 14.72 -6.31
C LEU A 632 -26.89 14.42 -6.04
N LYS A 633 -26.01 14.69 -7.00
CA LYS A 633 -24.55 14.57 -6.82
C LYS A 633 -24.08 15.40 -5.64
N ALA A 634 -24.52 16.65 -5.52
CA ALA A 634 -24.18 17.50 -4.38
C ALA A 634 -24.77 16.99 -3.05
N LYS A 635 -25.98 16.42 -3.05
CA LYS A 635 -26.60 15.78 -1.88
C LYS A 635 -25.82 14.54 -1.44
N PHE A 636 -25.55 13.62 -2.36
CA PHE A 636 -24.76 12.40 -2.08
C PHE A 636 -23.34 12.72 -1.65
N GLN A 637 -22.67 13.67 -2.31
CA GLN A 637 -21.32 14.11 -1.91
C GLN A 637 -21.32 14.60 -0.47
N ARG A 638 -22.28 15.45 -0.07
CA ARG A 638 -22.41 15.94 1.30
C ARG A 638 -22.72 14.82 2.29
N ALA A 639 -23.63 13.90 1.95
CA ALA A 639 -24.00 12.78 2.80
C ALA A 639 -22.82 11.82 3.04
N ILE A 640 -22.10 11.45 1.98
CA ILE A 640 -20.92 10.58 2.05
C ILE A 640 -19.82 11.24 2.88
N GLN A 641 -19.52 12.52 2.63
CA GLN A 641 -18.48 13.22 3.39
C GLN A 641 -18.80 13.33 4.87
N LYS A 642 -20.09 13.57 5.20
CA LYS A 642 -20.54 13.74 6.56
C LYS A 642 -20.61 12.42 7.33
N ASN A 643 -21.10 11.37 6.69
CA ASN A 643 -21.55 10.16 7.39
C ASN A 643 -20.68 8.91 7.13
N LEU A 644 -19.75 8.95 6.17
CA LEU A 644 -18.91 7.80 5.83
C LEU A 644 -17.43 8.15 5.85
N ASN A 645 -16.94 8.80 4.79
CA ASN A 645 -15.55 9.18 4.66
C ASN A 645 -15.45 10.47 3.80
N PRO A 646 -14.85 11.56 4.33
CA PRO A 646 -14.71 12.83 3.64
C PRO A 646 -13.79 12.76 2.41
N LEU A 647 -12.94 11.73 2.31
CA LEU A 647 -12.02 11.53 1.18
C LEU A 647 -12.73 10.98 -0.06
N PHE A 648 -13.93 10.40 0.08
CA PHE A 648 -14.67 9.88 -1.07
C PHE A 648 -15.27 11.01 -1.91
N ARG A 649 -15.08 10.90 -3.23
CA ARG A 649 -15.58 11.85 -4.22
C ARG A 649 -16.56 11.17 -5.17
N VAL A 650 -17.80 11.65 -5.18
CA VAL A 650 -18.82 11.28 -6.17
C VAL A 650 -18.44 11.93 -7.49
N SER A 651 -18.07 11.12 -8.46
CA SER A 651 -17.63 11.60 -9.77
C SER A 651 -18.82 11.88 -10.68
N TYR A 652 -19.81 11.00 -10.68
CA TYR A 652 -21.02 11.14 -11.50
C TYR A 652 -22.24 10.53 -10.82
N VAL A 653 -23.42 11.06 -11.13
CA VAL A 653 -24.72 10.53 -10.68
C VAL A 653 -25.62 10.34 -11.88
N LYS A 654 -26.30 9.20 -11.95
CA LYS A 654 -27.29 8.90 -12.99
C LYS A 654 -28.62 8.51 -12.37
N VAL A 655 -29.69 9.13 -12.82
CA VAL A 655 -31.03 8.66 -12.48
C VAL A 655 -31.47 7.64 -13.52
N VAL A 656 -31.89 6.46 -13.08
CA VAL A 656 -32.37 5.37 -13.95
C VAL A 656 -33.79 4.97 -13.54
N PRO A 657 -34.62 4.46 -14.49
CA PRO A 657 -36.00 4.10 -14.17
C PRO A 657 -36.11 2.92 -13.22
N GLU A 658 -35.18 1.97 -13.32
CA GLU A 658 -35.05 0.79 -12.45
C GLU A 658 -33.66 0.19 -12.60
N PHE A 659 -33.31 -0.72 -11.69
CA PHE A 659 -32.05 -1.44 -11.77
C PHE A 659 -32.21 -2.82 -12.43
N PRO A 660 -31.19 -3.28 -13.19
CA PRO A 660 -31.17 -4.64 -13.72
C PRO A 660 -31.02 -5.64 -12.58
N ARG A 661 -31.82 -6.70 -12.58
CA ARG A 661 -31.84 -7.71 -11.52
C ARG A 661 -31.89 -9.13 -12.07
N THR A 662 -31.44 -10.10 -11.25
CA THR A 662 -31.63 -11.53 -11.51
C THR A 662 -33.09 -11.93 -11.31
N ALA A 663 -33.46 -13.14 -11.74
CA ALA A 663 -34.75 -13.76 -11.42
C ALA A 663 -35.01 -13.89 -9.90
N SER A 664 -33.95 -13.92 -9.08
CA SER A 664 -34.01 -13.87 -7.61
C SER A 664 -33.97 -12.45 -7.03
N ASN A 665 -34.24 -11.44 -7.85
CA ASN A 665 -34.31 -10.02 -7.52
C ASN A 665 -32.99 -9.38 -7.03
N LYS A 666 -31.84 -10.02 -7.28
CA LYS A 666 -30.52 -9.49 -6.90
C LYS A 666 -30.04 -8.46 -7.92
N LEU A 667 -29.54 -7.33 -7.43
CA LEU A 667 -28.98 -6.25 -8.25
C LEU A 667 -27.79 -6.73 -9.10
N LEU A 668 -27.86 -6.53 -10.41
CA LEU A 668 -26.80 -6.88 -11.36
C LEU A 668 -25.84 -5.69 -11.57
N ARG A 669 -24.99 -5.41 -10.57
CA ARG A 669 -24.02 -4.29 -10.63
C ARG A 669 -23.03 -4.39 -11.79
N ARG A 670 -22.72 -5.60 -12.28
CA ARG A 670 -21.91 -5.79 -13.50
C ARG A 670 -22.54 -5.10 -14.71
N VAL A 671 -23.84 -5.28 -14.92
CA VAL A 671 -24.58 -4.65 -16.03
C VAL A 671 -24.56 -3.14 -15.91
N LEU A 672 -24.74 -2.60 -14.70
CA LEU A 672 -24.66 -1.15 -14.45
C LEU A 672 -23.26 -0.58 -14.75
N ARG A 673 -22.19 -1.30 -14.36
CA ARG A 673 -20.81 -0.92 -14.70
C ARG A 673 -20.57 -0.93 -16.20
N ASP A 674 -21.03 -1.97 -16.89
CA ASP A 674 -20.81 -2.12 -18.33
C ASP A 674 -21.57 -1.05 -19.13
N GLN A 675 -22.80 -0.70 -18.71
CA GLN A 675 -23.57 0.43 -19.27
C GLN A 675 -22.80 1.75 -19.13
N LEU A 676 -22.29 2.07 -17.94
CA LEU A 676 -21.53 3.30 -17.71
C LEU A 676 -20.20 3.33 -18.48
N LYS A 677 -19.52 2.19 -18.60
CA LYS A 677 -18.29 2.08 -19.42
C LYS A 677 -18.56 2.38 -20.89
N HIS A 678 -19.63 1.84 -21.46
CA HIS A 678 -20.01 2.11 -22.85
C HIS A 678 -20.35 3.59 -23.08
N GLU A 679 -21.07 4.22 -22.15
CA GLU A 679 -21.42 5.64 -22.26
C GLU A 679 -20.20 6.57 -22.13
N HIS A 680 -19.28 6.27 -21.22
CA HIS A 680 -18.02 7.01 -21.08
C HIS A 680 -17.12 6.85 -22.32
N ALA A 681 -17.07 5.66 -22.92
CA ALA A 681 -16.29 5.42 -24.15
C ALA A 681 -16.83 6.23 -25.35
N ASN A 682 -18.15 6.48 -25.39
CA ASN A 682 -18.77 7.29 -26.44
C ASN A 682 -18.58 8.80 -26.23
N HIS A 683 -18.56 9.27 -24.97
CA HIS A 683 -18.30 10.69 -24.66
C HIS A 683 -16.83 11.12 -24.81
N SER A 684 -15.89 10.17 -24.83
CA SER A 684 -14.46 10.46 -25.02
C SER A 684 -13.98 10.28 -26.47
N LYS A 685 -14.91 9.99 -27.39
CA LYS A 685 -14.69 9.94 -28.86
C LYS A 685 -15.27 11.15 -29.62
N LEU A 686 -15.97 12.04 -28.91
CA LEU A 686 -16.38 13.37 -29.35
C LEU A 686 -15.43 14.39 -28.73
#